data_AF-A0A6J3M2T8-F1
#
_entry.id   AF-A0A6J3M2T8-F1
#
_cell.length_a   1.000
_cell.length_b   1.000
_cell.length_c   1.000
_cell.angle_alpha   90.00
_cell.angle_beta   90.00
_cell.angle_gamma   90.00
#
_symmetry.space_group_name_H-M   'P 1'
#
loop_
_entity.id
_entity.type
_entity.pdbx_description
1 polymer ?
#
loop_
_entity_poly.entity_id
_entity_poly.type
_entity_poly.pdbx_seq_one_letter_code
_entity_poly.pdbx_strand_id
1 'polypeptide(L)'
;MQTTAGHFNFPSHEQQAPSTYEGYDNYESGYGSPVSSREGAIQWKSPTAVNDHYDDYNNFANAIGDATTHQISVDTRVRSPNHDAVGRHLLYETALLDTHHYEVLDINEVDELKTEHERLDARIEAASRKLVLENKLKEAAQNIQRLYHSKKDSRPDTPQSPGSPKKTRGSLSGNRGRTSSSSASPGGHSEQAKEEVARSVKTVDELNETIKTLLERRAVVERKLLRHTAAVIAEQATQSTNTVSGKYPDGHQHADDDGTLYTPNEFDGIRDILHGKPVGQANFDGQKLSDEYEQRLLNMQNRLEHFNSQLRGVIVQAAKQRGNSIEPEIQTEFSHDPADNLEISLNKLEDNLHILEQEQHGHQESRSANRVEEQLVELNTHLHSVLINSASKDLTRDLHEPPVVGGHGYQHQLQYMEESFFALERVLQQQTVPPNDQVSSEALEQVNRKADLHAQKAAEYETVLAGLWEIMSSEKQGPQDGSRSPLTPLKEDFSIQAFNSRVQHLIDVASSAKEQQDILRRQIQQQRDLNGKSDMEKDREIAEMQIKHDELTDSHSQMQDELTKVIVSHQQTQQEASESRAELVNVMDECERLRQLLREKQTQLQEHNSQLLAQQSEAQNKDAQIQRDIASLETEVVRLTTELTVAKADLEGAYGTRAQRQKEAGVAAGEFEALQDNYRQATTELEQLREQHTLLENELQEMTQEFQEMTRESLELEKERGQLESLIDGLRDRCDALEGQLADEKMRFIGVKSPASGTADGPAVRENMSVMVLRQEFKRMMREARLEGVKLIRTEQEERRKLEAELRKIRQANGPLGRQHSNGPFSPTRSNTGLSTPA
;
A
#
# COMPACT_ATOMS: atom_id res chain seq x y z
N MET A 1 11.10 68.16 -2.14
CA MET A 1 10.61 69.16 -3.12
C MET A 1 9.49 68.48 -3.90
N GLN A 2 8.23 68.83 -3.63
CA GLN A 2 7.45 69.90 -4.31
C GLN A 2 7.07 69.50 -5.76
N THR A 3 5.79 69.47 -6.18
CA THR A 3 4.50 69.62 -5.46
C THR A 3 3.29 69.24 -6.35
N THR A 4 2.10 69.03 -5.75
CA THR A 4 0.71 69.24 -6.31
C THR A 4 0.22 68.41 -7.50
N ALA A 5 -1.08 68.09 -7.68
CA ALA A 5 -2.33 68.18 -6.87
C ALA A 5 -3.35 67.14 -7.44
N GLY A 6 -4.28 66.53 -6.69
CA GLY A 6 -5.62 67.04 -6.29
C GLY A 6 -6.73 66.52 -7.24
N HIS A 7 -7.98 66.17 -6.87
CA HIS A 7 -8.77 66.29 -5.63
C HIS A 7 -9.95 65.26 -5.61
N PHE A 8 -10.38 64.83 -4.40
CA PHE A 8 -11.74 64.69 -3.82
C PHE A 8 -13.02 64.48 -4.71
N ASN A 9 -14.13 63.85 -4.26
CA ASN A 9 -14.71 63.76 -2.90
C ASN A 9 -15.72 62.58 -2.67
N PHE A 10 -16.09 62.32 -1.41
CA PHE A 10 -17.13 61.38 -0.90
C PHE A 10 -18.52 62.06 -0.73
N PRO A 11 -19.67 61.34 -0.53
CA PRO A 11 -20.14 60.96 0.82
C PRO A 11 -20.97 59.64 0.94
N SER A 12 -21.63 59.44 2.09
CA SER A 12 -21.94 58.16 2.75
C SER A 12 -23.45 57.79 2.86
N HIS A 13 -23.72 56.72 3.62
CA HIS A 13 -25.00 56.15 4.12
C HIS A 13 -25.80 55.23 3.18
N GLU A 14 -26.66 54.30 3.64
CA GLU A 14 -26.68 53.39 4.83
C GLU A 14 -28.00 52.58 4.78
N GLN A 15 -27.94 51.28 5.10
CA GLN A 15 -29.04 50.39 5.55
C GLN A 15 -30.21 49.94 4.62
N GLN A 16 -30.70 48.74 4.99
CA GLN A 16 -32.03 48.14 4.80
C GLN A 16 -32.44 47.52 3.45
N ALA A 17 -32.55 46.18 3.49
CA ALA A 17 -33.46 45.34 2.68
C ALA A 17 -34.93 45.54 3.17
N PRO A 18 -36.02 45.01 2.55
CA PRO A 18 -36.09 43.68 1.90
C PRO A 18 -37.11 43.45 0.74
N SER A 19 -37.12 42.19 0.26
CA SER A 19 -38.31 41.39 -0.12
C SER A 19 -38.99 41.47 -1.51
N THR A 20 -39.06 40.28 -2.13
CA THR A 20 -40.18 39.65 -2.92
C THR A 20 -40.71 40.18 -4.26
N TYR A 21 -41.02 39.20 -5.13
CA TYR A 21 -41.93 39.23 -6.30
C TYR A 21 -41.46 40.10 -7.49
N GLU A 22 -41.74 39.80 -8.76
CA GLU A 22 -42.58 38.77 -9.43
C GLU A 22 -41.87 38.48 -10.80
N GLY A 23 -41.83 37.27 -11.33
CA GLY A 23 -42.87 36.76 -12.23
C GLY A 23 -42.35 36.63 -13.68
N TYR A 24 -42.47 35.45 -14.29
CA TYR A 24 -42.49 35.30 -15.75
C TYR A 24 -43.44 34.16 -16.12
N ASP A 25 -44.30 34.44 -17.09
CA ASP A 25 -45.54 33.70 -17.32
C ASP A 25 -45.39 32.39 -18.10
N ASN A 26 -46.43 31.57 -17.96
CA ASN A 26 -46.65 30.28 -18.57
C ASN A 26 -47.69 30.37 -19.71
N TYR A 27 -47.62 29.48 -20.69
CA TYR A 27 -48.75 29.08 -21.55
C TYR A 27 -48.48 27.62 -22.01
N GLU A 28 -49.21 26.62 -21.48
CA GLU A 28 -50.49 26.06 -21.99
C GLU A 28 -50.45 25.55 -23.45
N SER A 29 -51.05 24.41 -23.86
CA SER A 29 -51.74 23.27 -23.22
C SER A 29 -51.88 22.14 -24.29
N GLY A 30 -52.17 20.84 -24.10
CA GLY A 30 -52.61 20.03 -22.95
C GLY A 30 -52.88 18.56 -23.39
N TYR A 31 -53.76 17.82 -22.69
CA TYR A 31 -54.17 16.39 -22.89
C TYR A 31 -53.07 15.31 -22.63
N GLY A 32 -53.31 14.13 -22.05
CA GLY A 32 -54.48 13.48 -21.42
C GLY A 32 -54.16 12.01 -21.02
N SER A 33 -54.80 11.44 -19.98
CA SER A 33 -54.48 10.10 -19.40
C SER A 33 -54.86 8.89 -20.30
N PRO A 34 -54.23 7.70 -20.12
CA PRO A 34 -54.85 6.58 -19.37
C PRO A 34 -53.87 5.66 -18.56
N VAL A 35 -54.19 5.09 -17.39
CA VAL A 35 -54.90 3.81 -17.03
C VAL A 35 -54.15 2.46 -17.25
N SER A 36 -53.65 1.89 -16.13
CA SER A 36 -53.68 0.47 -15.63
C SER A 36 -52.92 -0.73 -16.26
N SER A 37 -52.35 -1.56 -15.34
CA SER A 37 -52.04 -3.03 -15.42
C SER A 37 -50.85 -3.49 -16.31
N ARG A 38 -50.10 -4.59 -16.06
CA ARG A 38 -50.15 -5.67 -15.04
C ARG A 38 -48.77 -6.38 -14.83
N GLU A 39 -48.65 -7.10 -13.71
CA GLU A 39 -47.70 -8.16 -13.26
C GLU A 39 -46.82 -8.95 -14.28
N GLY A 40 -45.67 -9.46 -13.80
CA GLY A 40 -45.12 -10.76 -14.28
C GLY A 40 -43.59 -10.93 -14.30
N ALA A 41 -43.00 -11.61 -13.31
CA ALA A 41 -41.59 -12.02 -13.31
C ALA A 41 -41.40 -13.46 -13.85
N ILE A 42 -40.34 -13.73 -14.64
CA ILE A 42 -39.90 -15.11 -14.95
C ILE A 42 -38.36 -15.26 -14.89
N GLN A 43 -37.99 -16.35 -14.23
CA GLN A 43 -36.69 -16.94 -13.94
C GLN A 43 -36.11 -17.68 -15.16
N TRP A 44 -34.79 -17.67 -15.38
CA TRP A 44 -34.14 -18.50 -16.41
C TRP A 44 -33.24 -19.57 -15.79
N LYS A 45 -33.47 -20.82 -16.20
CA LYS A 45 -32.71 -22.02 -15.79
C LYS A 45 -31.62 -22.35 -16.82
N SER A 46 -30.56 -22.99 -16.35
CA SER A 46 -29.58 -23.70 -17.19
C SER A 46 -30.15 -25.04 -17.71
N PRO A 47 -29.70 -25.50 -18.89
CA PRO A 47 -29.82 -26.90 -19.30
C PRO A 47 -28.46 -27.57 -19.65
N THR A 48 -28.48 -28.89 -19.56
CA THR A 48 -27.32 -29.81 -19.60
C THR A 48 -26.82 -30.13 -21.02
N ALA A 49 -25.59 -30.64 -21.11
CA ALA A 49 -24.90 -31.01 -22.34
C ALA A 49 -25.59 -32.09 -23.20
N VAL A 50 -25.44 -31.96 -24.52
CA VAL A 50 -25.31 -33.08 -25.47
C VAL A 50 -24.20 -32.74 -26.47
N ASN A 51 -23.43 -33.76 -26.84
CA ASN A 51 -22.29 -33.73 -27.74
C ASN A 51 -22.74 -33.65 -29.21
N ASP A 52 -22.21 -32.72 -30.01
CA ASP A 52 -21.90 -33.02 -31.42
C ASP A 52 -20.91 -32.04 -32.05
N HIS A 53 -20.20 -32.53 -33.06
CA HIS A 53 -18.93 -31.99 -33.54
C HIS A 53 -19.12 -31.24 -34.88
N TYR A 54 -18.83 -29.94 -34.92
CA TYR A 54 -18.44 -29.26 -36.15
C TYR A 54 -17.50 -28.08 -35.82
N ASP A 55 -16.27 -28.19 -36.29
CA ASP A 55 -15.26 -27.14 -36.23
C ASP A 55 -15.54 -25.99 -37.20
N ASP A 56 -14.77 -24.92 -36.98
CA ASP A 56 -14.41 -23.82 -37.88
C ASP A 56 -15.11 -22.47 -37.64
N TYR A 57 -14.35 -21.39 -37.92
CA TYR A 57 -14.60 -19.98 -37.58
C TYR A 57 -14.50 -19.57 -36.10
N ASN A 58 -13.26 -19.51 -35.57
CA ASN A 58 -12.76 -18.34 -34.84
C ASN A 58 -11.25 -18.42 -34.50
N ASN A 59 -10.39 -18.43 -35.53
CA ASN A 59 -8.94 -18.33 -35.34
C ASN A 59 -8.29 -17.29 -36.29
N PHE A 60 -8.93 -16.13 -36.44
CA PHE A 60 -8.46 -15.00 -37.25
C PHE A 60 -8.41 -13.69 -36.44
N ALA A 61 -7.60 -13.69 -35.37
CA ALA A 61 -7.15 -12.46 -34.70
C ALA A 61 -5.81 -12.70 -34.01
N ASN A 62 -4.72 -12.47 -34.77
CA ASN A 62 -3.36 -12.05 -34.35
C ASN A 62 -2.26 -12.76 -35.16
N ALA A 63 -2.02 -12.26 -36.36
CA ALA A 63 -0.77 -12.48 -37.09
C ALA A 63 -0.38 -11.18 -37.83
N ILE A 64 0.94 -10.98 -37.94
CA ILE A 64 1.72 -9.94 -38.65
C ILE A 64 2.28 -8.85 -37.72
N GLY A 65 3.60 -8.94 -37.49
CA GLY A 65 4.36 -7.99 -36.65
C GLY A 65 5.86 -8.28 -36.41
N ASP A 66 6.47 -9.30 -37.05
CA ASP A 66 7.93 -9.43 -37.13
C ASP A 66 8.54 -8.22 -37.88
N ALA A 67 9.77 -7.74 -37.66
CA ALA A 67 10.92 -8.21 -36.87
C ALA A 67 11.72 -6.98 -36.36
N THR A 68 12.92 -7.01 -35.76
CA THR A 68 13.92 -8.06 -35.48
C THR A 68 14.70 -7.64 -34.22
N THR A 69 15.06 -8.58 -33.34
CA THR A 69 16.33 -8.59 -32.59
C THR A 69 16.58 -10.04 -32.21
N HIS A 70 17.80 -10.55 -32.37
CA HIS A 70 18.10 -11.98 -32.21
C HIS A 70 18.05 -12.43 -30.73
N GLN A 71 16.85 -12.75 -30.25
CA GLN A 71 16.64 -13.69 -29.16
C GLN A 71 15.57 -14.69 -29.62
N ILE A 72 15.98 -15.96 -29.73
CA ILE A 72 15.07 -17.05 -30.08
C ILE A 72 14.18 -17.28 -28.86
N SER A 73 13.01 -16.64 -28.86
CA SER A 73 11.97 -16.85 -27.86
C SER A 73 11.34 -18.23 -28.09
N VAL A 74 11.96 -19.29 -27.53
CA VAL A 74 11.32 -20.60 -27.53
C VAL A 74 10.18 -20.59 -26.52
N ASP A 75 8.96 -20.78 -27.01
CA ASP A 75 7.77 -20.97 -26.18
C ASP A 75 7.95 -22.16 -25.23
N THR A 76 8.25 -21.89 -23.96
CA THR A 76 8.35 -22.91 -22.90
C THR A 76 6.99 -23.41 -22.42
N ARG A 77 5.92 -23.19 -23.19
CA ARG A 77 4.58 -23.72 -22.91
C ARG A 77 4.52 -25.18 -23.33
N VAL A 78 5.10 -26.05 -22.49
CA VAL A 78 5.19 -27.51 -22.67
C VAL A 78 3.81 -28.10 -23.02
N ARG A 79 3.58 -28.34 -24.32
CA ARG A 79 2.34 -28.91 -24.84
C ARG A 79 2.59 -30.37 -25.22
N SER A 80 2.42 -31.26 -24.24
CA SER A 80 2.67 -32.71 -24.30
C SER A 80 4.16 -33.11 -24.41
N PRO A 81 4.69 -33.97 -23.51
CA PRO A 81 6.13 -34.25 -23.42
C PRO A 81 6.70 -35.12 -24.56
N ASN A 82 5.86 -35.66 -25.45
CA ASN A 82 6.20 -36.83 -26.27
C ASN A 82 6.22 -36.63 -27.80
N HIS A 83 6.04 -35.41 -28.34
CA HIS A 83 5.83 -35.30 -29.80
C HIS A 83 6.37 -34.08 -30.55
N ASP A 84 7.43 -33.43 -30.08
CA ASP A 84 8.28 -32.64 -30.97
C ASP A 84 9.74 -33.08 -30.91
N ALA A 85 10.12 -33.95 -31.85
CA ALA A 85 11.52 -34.32 -32.06
C ALA A 85 12.32 -33.18 -32.73
N VAL A 86 11.66 -32.35 -33.54
CA VAL A 86 12.29 -31.26 -34.29
C VAL A 86 12.53 -30.06 -33.38
N GLY A 87 11.52 -29.63 -32.62
CA GLY A 87 11.66 -28.57 -31.61
C GLY A 87 12.64 -28.91 -30.49
N ARG A 88 12.71 -30.18 -30.05
CA ARG A 88 13.77 -30.63 -29.12
C ARG A 88 15.16 -30.62 -29.76
N HIS A 89 15.27 -31.00 -31.03
CA HIS A 89 16.54 -30.95 -31.75
C HIS A 89 17.00 -29.50 -31.99
N LEU A 90 16.09 -28.60 -32.38
CA LEU A 90 16.35 -27.18 -32.54
C LEU A 90 16.73 -26.50 -31.20
N LEU A 91 16.05 -26.84 -30.11
CA LEU A 91 16.42 -26.41 -28.75
C LEU A 91 17.83 -26.87 -28.38
N TYR A 92 18.16 -28.12 -28.68
CA TYR A 92 19.47 -28.70 -28.41
C TYR A 92 20.57 -28.07 -29.28
N GLU A 93 20.31 -27.83 -30.57
CA GLU A 93 21.22 -27.15 -31.48
C GLU A 93 21.42 -25.68 -31.09
N THR A 94 20.35 -24.98 -30.71
CA THR A 94 20.42 -23.60 -30.19
C THR A 94 21.22 -23.54 -28.89
N ALA A 95 20.97 -24.47 -27.95
CA ALA A 95 21.74 -24.57 -26.72
C ALA A 95 23.21 -24.88 -27.01
N LEU A 96 23.52 -25.74 -28.00
CA LEU A 96 24.88 -26.05 -28.41
C LEU A 96 25.58 -24.80 -28.96
N LEU A 97 24.93 -24.05 -29.84
CA LEU A 97 25.41 -22.76 -30.38
C LEU A 97 25.65 -21.70 -29.29
N ASP A 98 24.77 -21.62 -28.29
CA ASP A 98 24.96 -20.72 -27.15
C ASP A 98 26.16 -21.17 -26.28
N THR A 99 26.32 -22.48 -26.03
CA THR A 99 27.43 -23.03 -25.24
C THR A 99 28.79 -23.00 -25.94
N HIS A 100 28.84 -22.94 -27.28
CA HIS A 100 30.10 -22.82 -28.03
C HIS A 100 30.92 -21.57 -27.67
N HIS A 101 30.30 -20.56 -27.05
CA HIS A 101 30.95 -19.33 -26.60
C HIS A 101 31.49 -19.42 -25.16
N TYR A 102 31.37 -20.57 -24.49
CA TYR A 102 31.81 -20.76 -23.12
C TYR A 102 33.18 -21.45 -23.06
N GLU A 103 34.06 -20.91 -22.23
CA GLU A 103 35.44 -21.37 -22.06
C GLU A 103 35.50 -22.62 -21.16
N VAL A 104 36.25 -23.63 -21.61
CA VAL A 104 36.61 -24.79 -20.79
C VAL A 104 37.83 -24.43 -19.94
N LEU A 105 37.56 -24.06 -18.69
CA LEU A 105 38.55 -23.77 -17.66
C LEU A 105 39.41 -25.01 -17.32
N ASP A 106 40.66 -24.80 -16.89
CA ASP A 106 41.53 -25.89 -16.42
C ASP A 106 41.03 -26.48 -15.09
N ILE A 107 41.35 -27.75 -14.83
CA ILE A 107 40.91 -28.46 -13.62
C ILE A 107 41.40 -27.78 -12.33
N ASN A 108 42.59 -27.17 -12.36
CA ASN A 108 43.11 -26.39 -11.23
C ASN A 108 42.29 -25.10 -11.01
N GLU A 109 41.93 -24.37 -12.08
CA GLU A 109 41.09 -23.17 -11.97
C GLU A 109 39.67 -23.51 -11.50
N VAL A 110 39.12 -24.64 -11.95
CA VAL A 110 37.80 -25.12 -11.50
C VAL A 110 37.80 -25.44 -10.00
N ASP A 111 38.86 -26.07 -9.47
CA ASP A 111 38.97 -26.36 -8.04
C ASP A 111 39.31 -25.10 -7.20
N GLU A 112 40.06 -24.14 -7.74
CA GLU A 112 40.21 -22.80 -7.15
C GLU A 112 38.86 -22.06 -7.08
N LEU A 113 38.03 -22.12 -8.14
CA LEU A 113 36.70 -21.51 -8.15
C LEU A 113 35.71 -22.22 -7.20
N LYS A 114 35.76 -23.55 -7.07
CA LYS A 114 34.97 -24.28 -6.05
C LYS A 114 35.37 -23.89 -4.64
N THR A 115 36.67 -23.88 -4.33
CA THR A 115 37.16 -23.49 -2.99
C THR A 115 36.93 -22.01 -2.70
N GLU A 116 36.94 -21.14 -3.72
CA GLU A 116 36.47 -19.77 -3.61
C GLU A 116 34.96 -19.70 -3.32
N HIS A 117 34.13 -20.48 -4.01
CA HIS A 117 32.68 -20.53 -3.79
C HIS A 117 32.34 -20.95 -2.34
N GLU A 118 32.91 -22.05 -1.85
CA GLU A 118 32.74 -22.50 -0.45
C GLU A 118 33.21 -21.44 0.56
N ARG A 119 34.33 -20.77 0.27
CA ARG A 119 34.86 -19.68 1.11
C ARG A 119 33.96 -18.45 1.11
N LEU A 120 33.32 -18.13 -0.02
CA LEU A 120 32.35 -17.05 -0.13
C LEU A 120 31.08 -17.39 0.64
N ASP A 121 30.55 -18.61 0.51
CA ASP A 121 29.38 -19.08 1.26
C ASP A 121 29.62 -19.02 2.77
N ALA A 122 30.72 -19.58 3.27
CA ALA A 122 31.09 -19.52 4.69
C ALA A 122 31.20 -18.06 5.20
N ARG A 123 31.66 -17.13 4.34
CA ARG A 123 31.76 -15.70 4.67
C ARG A 123 30.41 -14.99 4.62
N ILE A 124 29.53 -15.35 3.68
CA ILE A 124 28.14 -14.85 3.59
C ILE A 124 27.36 -15.31 4.82
N GLU A 125 27.46 -16.57 5.23
CA GLU A 125 26.84 -17.07 6.45
C GLU A 125 27.37 -16.39 7.72
N ALA A 126 28.69 -16.14 7.79
CA ALA A 126 29.29 -15.42 8.91
C ALA A 126 28.81 -13.95 8.97
N ALA A 127 28.76 -13.27 7.82
CA ALA A 127 28.24 -11.90 7.71
C ALA A 127 26.75 -11.83 8.03
N SER A 128 25.95 -12.80 7.55
CA SER A 128 24.50 -12.90 7.81
C SER A 128 24.22 -13.16 9.28
N ARG A 129 24.97 -14.07 9.92
CA ARG A 129 24.90 -14.28 11.38
C ARG A 129 25.27 -13.00 12.16
N LYS A 130 26.30 -12.27 11.72
CA LYS A 130 26.66 -10.98 12.32
C LYS A 130 25.55 -9.93 12.12
N LEU A 131 24.95 -9.84 10.94
CA LEU A 131 23.82 -8.93 10.66
C LEU A 131 22.62 -9.23 11.55
N VAL A 132 22.29 -10.51 11.80
CA VAL A 132 21.21 -10.88 12.74
C VAL A 132 21.53 -10.42 14.17
N LEU A 133 22.80 -10.43 14.59
CA LEU A 133 23.20 -9.90 15.89
C LEU A 133 23.15 -8.36 15.93
N GLU A 134 23.65 -7.68 14.91
CA GLU A 134 23.63 -6.21 14.81
C GLU A 134 22.19 -5.66 14.67
N ASN A 135 21.28 -6.34 13.96
CA ASN A 135 19.86 -5.97 13.94
C ASN A 135 19.22 -6.09 15.33
N LYS A 136 19.55 -7.13 16.11
CA LYS A 136 19.11 -7.23 17.52
C LYS A 136 19.70 -6.14 18.40
N LEU A 137 20.95 -5.72 18.14
CA LEU A 137 21.55 -4.57 18.83
C LEU A 137 20.88 -3.25 18.43
N LYS A 138 20.53 -3.06 17.16
CA LYS A 138 19.75 -1.93 16.64
C LYS A 138 18.35 -1.87 17.26
N GLU A 139 17.64 -2.99 17.36
CA GLU A 139 16.35 -3.08 18.06
C GLU A 139 16.49 -2.78 19.57
N ALA A 140 17.52 -3.31 20.22
CA ALA A 140 17.79 -3.03 21.63
C ALA A 140 18.14 -1.54 21.86
N ALA A 141 18.97 -0.95 21.00
CA ALA A 141 19.33 0.46 21.05
C ALA A 141 18.11 1.36 20.76
N GLN A 142 17.25 1.00 19.79
CA GLN A 142 15.99 1.70 19.53
C GLN A 142 15.01 1.60 20.71
N ASN A 143 14.95 0.46 21.40
CA ASN A 143 14.16 0.32 22.62
C ASN A 143 14.71 1.20 23.75
N ILE A 144 16.03 1.21 23.96
CA ILE A 144 16.70 2.13 24.90
C ILE A 144 16.41 3.59 24.53
N GLN A 145 16.48 3.96 23.25
CA GLN A 145 16.09 5.28 22.77
C GLN A 145 14.63 5.59 23.14
N ARG A 146 13.67 4.71 22.85
CA ARG A 146 12.26 4.88 23.23
C ARG A 146 12.07 5.08 24.74
N LEU A 147 12.81 4.34 25.58
CA LEU A 147 12.78 4.49 27.05
C LEU A 147 13.35 5.84 27.55
N TYR A 148 14.28 6.45 26.82
CA TYR A 148 14.75 7.82 27.10
C TYR A 148 13.81 8.90 26.57
N HIS A 149 13.04 8.62 25.50
CA HIS A 149 12.05 9.56 24.97
C HIS A 149 10.76 9.55 25.80
N SER A 150 10.25 8.38 26.21
CA SER A 150 9.03 8.26 27.03
C SER A 150 9.14 8.92 28.41
N LYS A 151 10.37 9.02 28.97
CA LYS A 151 10.63 9.80 30.19
C LYS A 151 10.46 11.31 30.01
N LYS A 152 10.46 11.83 28.79
CA LYS A 152 10.31 13.26 28.47
C LYS A 152 8.84 13.69 28.39
N ASP A 153 7.93 12.76 28.07
CA ASP A 153 6.48 13.04 27.89
C ASP A 153 5.64 12.91 29.16
N SER A 154 6.28 12.71 30.33
CA SER A 154 5.61 12.86 31.63
C SER A 154 5.26 14.33 31.89
N ARG A 155 4.03 14.72 31.51
CA ARG A 155 3.44 16.05 31.76
C ARG A 155 3.63 16.50 33.22
N PRO A 156 3.99 17.77 33.48
CA PRO A 156 4.16 18.30 34.82
C PRO A 156 2.82 18.80 35.41
N ASP A 157 1.87 17.89 35.66
CA ASP A 157 0.58 18.26 36.27
C ASP A 157 -0.06 17.11 37.09
N THR A 158 0.60 16.72 38.18
CA THR A 158 -0.03 15.94 39.27
C THR A 158 0.45 16.47 40.62
N PRO A 159 -0.46 16.98 41.49
CA PRO A 159 -0.07 17.53 42.78
C PRO A 159 0.43 16.45 43.74
N GLN A 160 1.42 16.85 44.52
CA GLN A 160 2.25 15.98 45.35
C GLN A 160 1.54 15.55 46.64
N SER A 161 1.12 14.28 46.73
CA SER A 161 0.59 13.70 47.98
C SER A 161 1.72 13.05 48.82
N PRO A 162 1.90 13.42 50.10
CA PRO A 162 3.02 12.94 50.91
C PRO A 162 2.68 11.65 51.66
N GLY A 163 3.36 10.54 51.33
CA GLY A 163 3.41 9.36 52.20
C GLY A 163 3.31 8.01 51.49
N SER A 164 4.44 7.49 51.01
CA SER A 164 4.67 6.04 50.79
C SER A 164 6.16 5.76 50.52
N PRO A 165 6.85 4.91 51.31
CA PRO A 165 8.26 4.62 51.10
C PRO A 165 8.44 3.64 49.92
N LYS A 166 9.05 4.11 48.82
CA LYS A 166 9.40 3.26 47.67
C LYS A 166 10.50 2.27 48.05
N LYS A 167 10.17 0.98 48.10
CA LYS A 167 11.15 -0.11 48.19
C LYS A 167 11.97 -0.19 46.89
N THR A 168 13.27 0.09 46.97
CA THR A 168 14.23 -0.15 45.89
C THR A 168 14.54 -1.63 45.79
N ARG A 169 14.12 -2.29 44.69
CA ARG A 169 14.66 -3.62 44.32
C ARG A 169 15.96 -3.38 43.55
N GLY A 170 17.09 -3.55 44.22
CA GLY A 170 18.41 -3.44 43.58
C GLY A 170 18.68 -4.64 42.69
N SER A 171 18.96 -4.40 41.42
CA SER A 171 19.52 -5.40 40.51
C SER A 171 21.05 -5.43 40.63
N LEU A 172 21.58 -6.55 41.11
CA LEU A 172 23.02 -6.82 41.15
C LEU A 172 23.58 -6.98 39.73
N SER A 173 24.43 -6.07 39.28
CA SER A 173 25.52 -6.31 38.33
C SER A 173 26.51 -5.14 38.37
N GLY A 174 27.78 -5.44 38.61
CA GLY A 174 28.87 -4.47 38.64
C GLY A 174 29.93 -4.77 37.59
N ASN A 175 30.98 -3.94 37.57
CA ASN A 175 32.09 -3.88 36.59
C ASN A 175 31.72 -3.23 35.23
N ARG A 176 32.59 -2.42 34.61
CA ARG A 176 33.95 -1.96 35.00
C ARG A 176 34.19 -0.54 34.47
N GLY A 177 35.11 0.18 35.11
CA GLY A 177 35.18 1.64 35.00
C GLY A 177 35.71 2.19 33.68
N ARG A 178 35.38 3.47 33.43
CA ARG A 178 36.20 4.37 32.61
C ARG A 178 36.12 5.78 33.17
N THR A 179 37.27 6.44 33.24
CA THR A 179 37.44 7.81 33.73
C THR A 179 37.29 8.80 32.59
N SER A 180 36.35 9.74 32.68
CA SER A 180 36.48 11.07 32.08
C SER A 180 35.36 12.00 32.53
N SER A 181 35.75 13.24 32.84
CA SER A 181 34.89 14.36 33.19
C SER A 181 33.92 14.78 32.07
N SER A 182 32.64 14.89 32.39
CA SER A 182 31.82 16.06 32.00
C SER A 182 30.56 16.14 32.87
N SER A 183 30.03 17.34 33.04
CA SER A 183 28.75 17.59 33.71
C SER A 183 27.60 17.15 32.80
N ALA A 184 27.20 15.88 32.90
CA ALA A 184 26.10 15.32 32.12
C ALA A 184 24.75 15.93 32.55
N SER A 185 24.33 16.97 31.81
CA SER A 185 22.95 17.45 31.84
C SER A 185 21.99 16.34 31.37
N PRO A 186 20.73 16.24 31.84
CA PRO A 186 19.83 15.12 31.52
C PRO A 186 19.57 14.87 30.03
N GLY A 187 19.85 15.84 29.15
CA GLY A 187 19.81 15.67 27.69
C GLY A 187 20.90 14.75 27.13
N GLY A 188 22.09 14.69 27.75
CA GLY A 188 23.25 13.98 27.19
C GLY A 188 23.05 12.46 27.06
N HIS A 189 22.28 11.83 27.95
CA HIS A 189 21.94 10.41 27.83
C HIS A 189 20.96 10.12 26.67
N SER A 190 20.09 11.08 26.32
CA SER A 190 19.20 10.94 25.15
C SER A 190 19.99 11.07 23.85
N GLU A 191 20.96 11.98 23.82
CA GLU A 191 21.87 12.19 22.68
C GLU A 191 22.82 11.00 22.48
N GLN A 192 23.42 10.48 23.56
CA GLN A 192 24.22 9.26 23.54
C GLN A 192 23.41 8.05 23.04
N ALA A 193 22.17 7.87 23.49
CA ALA A 193 21.32 6.78 23.01
C ALA A 193 20.96 6.92 21.51
N LYS A 194 20.78 8.15 21.01
CA LYS A 194 20.61 8.41 19.57
C LYS A 194 21.88 8.12 18.79
N GLU A 195 23.04 8.45 19.33
CA GLU A 195 24.33 8.18 18.70
C GLU A 195 24.62 6.67 18.64
N GLU A 196 24.30 5.92 19.70
CA GLU A 196 24.40 4.45 19.73
C GLU A 196 23.45 3.79 18.72
N VAL A 197 22.22 4.30 18.57
CA VAL A 197 21.31 3.87 17.48
C VAL A 197 21.89 4.19 16.11
N ALA A 198 22.36 5.41 15.87
CA ALA A 198 22.95 5.81 14.59
C ALA A 198 24.20 4.97 14.22
N ARG A 199 25.02 4.61 15.21
CA ARG A 199 26.16 3.69 15.03
C ARG A 199 25.69 2.27 14.66
N SER A 200 24.69 1.73 15.36
CA SER A 200 24.14 0.39 15.05
C SER A 200 23.39 0.33 13.71
N VAL A 201 22.82 1.45 13.24
CA VAL A 201 22.27 1.56 11.89
C VAL A 201 23.39 1.48 10.86
N LYS A 202 24.45 2.29 11.02
CA LYS A 202 25.63 2.25 10.13
C LYS A 202 26.28 0.87 10.07
N THR A 203 26.46 0.17 11.19
CA THR A 203 27.04 -1.20 11.18
C THR A 203 26.13 -2.22 10.49
N VAL A 204 24.81 -2.07 10.56
CA VAL A 204 23.87 -2.91 9.79
C VAL A 204 23.95 -2.59 8.30
N ASP A 205 24.04 -1.32 7.92
CA ASP A 205 24.10 -0.89 6.52
C ASP A 205 25.44 -1.31 5.87
N GLU A 206 26.57 -1.14 6.55
CA GLU A 206 27.89 -1.68 6.18
C GLU A 206 27.86 -3.21 6.01
N LEU A 207 27.11 -3.92 6.87
CA LEU A 207 26.94 -5.38 6.74
C LEU A 207 26.07 -5.78 5.55
N ASN A 208 25.03 -5.00 5.22
CA ASN A 208 24.24 -5.22 4.01
C ASN A 208 25.08 -5.00 2.74
N GLU A 209 25.91 -3.96 2.68
CA GLU A 209 26.81 -3.71 1.55
C GLU A 209 27.87 -4.82 1.40
N THR A 210 28.47 -5.29 2.50
CA THR A 210 29.42 -6.40 2.45
C THR A 210 28.75 -7.73 2.10
N ILE A 211 27.50 -7.99 2.52
CA ILE A 211 26.74 -9.16 2.06
C ILE A 211 26.42 -9.06 0.57
N LYS A 212 25.98 -7.90 0.09
CA LYS A 212 25.68 -7.66 -1.34
C LYS A 212 26.91 -7.91 -2.23
N THR A 213 28.05 -7.32 -1.89
CA THR A 213 29.30 -7.50 -2.66
C THR A 213 29.81 -8.95 -2.63
N LEU A 214 29.61 -9.68 -1.53
CA LEU A 214 29.92 -11.11 -1.45
C LEU A 214 28.96 -11.97 -2.30
N LEU A 215 27.66 -11.66 -2.31
CA LEU A 215 26.66 -12.32 -3.15
C LEU A 215 26.91 -12.08 -4.64
N GLU A 216 27.26 -10.85 -5.03
CA GLU A 216 27.65 -10.51 -6.41
C GLU A 216 28.89 -11.31 -6.83
N ARG A 217 29.91 -11.40 -5.98
CA ARG A 217 31.12 -12.20 -6.26
C ARG A 217 30.80 -13.70 -6.35
N ARG A 218 29.95 -14.23 -5.45
CA ARG A 218 29.47 -15.62 -5.49
C ARG A 218 28.76 -15.91 -6.82
N ALA A 219 27.85 -15.04 -7.24
CA ALA A 219 27.11 -15.20 -8.49
C ALA A 219 28.00 -15.17 -9.74
N VAL A 220 29.13 -14.44 -9.70
CA VAL A 220 30.15 -14.47 -10.77
C VAL A 220 30.90 -15.81 -10.79
N VAL A 221 31.33 -16.31 -9.62
CA VAL A 221 32.02 -17.62 -9.50
C VAL A 221 31.09 -18.76 -9.91
N GLU A 222 29.85 -18.78 -9.42
CA GLU A 222 28.82 -19.75 -9.80
C GLU A 222 28.52 -19.70 -11.31
N ARG A 223 28.42 -18.50 -11.90
CA ARG A 223 28.24 -18.35 -13.36
C ARG A 223 29.44 -18.86 -14.16
N LYS A 224 30.68 -18.68 -13.68
CA LYS A 224 31.88 -19.26 -14.31
C LYS A 224 31.84 -20.79 -14.26
N LEU A 225 31.59 -21.36 -13.08
CA LEU A 225 31.46 -22.81 -12.89
C LEU A 225 30.35 -23.40 -13.78
N LEU A 226 29.17 -22.78 -13.83
CA LEU A 226 28.05 -23.23 -14.66
C LEU A 226 28.37 -23.16 -16.16
N ARG A 227 29.02 -22.08 -16.63
CA ARG A 227 29.48 -21.96 -18.03
C ARG A 227 30.48 -23.05 -18.40
N HIS A 228 31.45 -23.32 -17.52
CA HIS A 228 32.38 -24.43 -17.70
C HIS A 228 31.65 -25.78 -17.75
N THR A 229 30.71 -26.06 -16.82
CA THR A 229 29.95 -27.33 -16.87
C THR A 229 29.12 -27.47 -18.15
N ALA A 230 28.54 -26.36 -18.66
CA ALA A 230 27.79 -26.37 -19.91
C ALA A 230 28.72 -26.57 -21.13
N ALA A 231 29.91 -25.98 -21.12
CA ALA A 231 30.94 -26.19 -22.15
C ALA A 231 31.41 -27.66 -22.19
N VAL A 232 31.72 -28.25 -21.03
CA VAL A 232 32.13 -29.67 -20.92
C VAL A 232 31.02 -30.61 -21.40
N ILE A 233 29.76 -30.34 -21.05
CA ILE A 233 28.61 -31.13 -21.54
C ILE A 233 28.47 -31.01 -23.06
N ALA A 234 28.63 -29.81 -23.63
CA ALA A 234 28.61 -29.59 -25.08
C ALA A 234 29.78 -30.27 -25.81
N GLU A 235 30.96 -30.30 -25.20
CA GLU A 235 32.13 -31.00 -25.74
C GLU A 235 31.92 -32.52 -25.72
N GLN A 236 31.46 -33.10 -24.59
CA GLN A 236 31.14 -34.53 -24.50
C GLN A 236 30.03 -34.94 -25.49
N ALA A 237 29.02 -34.09 -25.65
CA ALA A 237 27.96 -34.26 -26.64
C ALA A 237 28.50 -34.34 -28.07
N THR A 238 29.39 -33.43 -28.47
CA THR A 238 29.99 -33.40 -29.82
C THR A 238 31.08 -34.46 -30.04
N GLN A 239 31.73 -34.94 -28.98
CA GLN A 239 32.61 -36.10 -29.05
C GLN A 239 31.81 -37.40 -29.27
N SER A 240 30.63 -37.53 -28.64
CA SER A 240 29.79 -38.74 -28.77
C SER A 240 29.27 -39.00 -30.19
N THR A 241 29.02 -37.96 -30.98
CA THR A 241 28.54 -38.10 -32.37
C THR A 241 29.66 -38.51 -33.33
N ASN A 242 30.90 -38.08 -33.08
CA ASN A 242 32.06 -38.39 -33.92
C ASN A 242 32.52 -39.86 -33.82
N THR A 243 32.33 -40.53 -32.67
CA THR A 243 32.75 -41.94 -32.50
C THR A 243 31.86 -42.94 -33.26
N VAL A 244 30.65 -42.54 -33.66
CA VAL A 244 29.70 -43.38 -34.41
C VAL A 244 29.91 -43.30 -35.93
N SER A 245 30.54 -42.23 -36.43
CA SER A 245 30.64 -41.94 -37.89
C SER A 245 31.82 -42.64 -38.60
N GLY A 246 32.71 -43.32 -37.88
CA GLY A 246 33.99 -43.81 -38.42
C GLY A 246 34.28 -45.29 -38.22
N LYS A 247 33.64 -46.20 -39.00
CA LYS A 247 34.16 -47.56 -39.28
C LYS A 247 33.40 -48.32 -40.38
N TYR A 248 33.94 -48.25 -41.60
CA TYR A 248 34.10 -49.40 -42.50
C TYR A 248 35.53 -49.30 -43.05
N PRO A 249 36.33 -50.37 -42.97
CA PRO A 249 36.34 -51.33 -44.07
C PRO A 249 36.48 -52.82 -43.66
N ASP A 250 36.52 -53.63 -44.71
CA ASP A 250 36.55 -55.10 -44.80
C ASP A 250 37.88 -55.76 -44.38
N GLY A 251 37.86 -57.09 -44.16
CA GLY A 251 39.01 -57.97 -44.43
C GLY A 251 39.91 -58.46 -43.29
N HIS A 252 39.55 -59.59 -42.68
CA HIS A 252 40.40 -60.74 -42.30
C HIS A 252 41.73 -60.63 -41.48
N GLN A 253 41.91 -61.69 -40.64
CA GLN A 253 43.10 -62.13 -39.87
C GLN A 253 43.20 -61.54 -38.45
N HIS A 254 43.01 -62.31 -37.37
CA HIS A 254 43.77 -63.46 -36.83
C HIS A 254 44.97 -63.09 -35.94
N ALA A 255 44.91 -63.60 -34.71
CA ALA A 255 46.01 -63.94 -33.80
C ALA A 255 46.78 -62.79 -33.11
N ASP A 256 46.42 -62.65 -31.83
CA ASP A 256 47.30 -62.72 -30.67
C ASP A 256 48.24 -61.54 -30.28
N ASP A 257 48.01 -61.14 -29.02
CA ASP A 257 48.97 -60.83 -27.96
C ASP A 257 49.18 -59.36 -27.49
N ASP A 258 48.86 -59.22 -26.20
CA ASP A 258 49.16 -58.24 -25.14
C ASP A 258 49.69 -56.82 -25.43
N GLY A 259 49.13 -55.82 -24.73
CA GLY A 259 49.55 -54.41 -24.86
C GLY A 259 48.59 -53.38 -24.26
N THR A 260 48.56 -53.28 -22.93
CA THR A 260 47.70 -52.34 -22.17
C THR A 260 47.86 -50.86 -22.56
N LEU A 261 46.75 -50.17 -22.87
CA LEU A 261 46.61 -48.72 -22.59
C LEU A 261 45.14 -48.35 -22.28
N TYR A 262 44.97 -47.52 -21.26
CA TYR A 262 43.68 -47.15 -20.63
C TYR A 262 42.74 -46.40 -21.59
N THR A 263 41.47 -46.81 -21.67
CA THR A 263 40.36 -46.02 -22.27
C THR A 263 39.15 -45.98 -21.32
N PRO A 264 38.89 -44.86 -20.61
CA PRO A 264 37.76 -44.74 -19.69
C PRO A 264 36.40 -44.71 -20.40
N ASN A 265 35.73 -45.86 -20.50
CA ASN A 265 34.33 -45.99 -20.91
C ASN A 265 33.48 -46.48 -19.73
N GLU A 266 33.18 -45.58 -18.79
CA GLU A 266 32.50 -45.91 -17.53
C GLU A 266 30.95 -45.98 -17.64
N PHE A 267 30.42 -45.89 -18.88
CA PHE A 267 28.98 -45.72 -19.13
C PHE A 267 28.24 -46.99 -19.63
N ASP A 268 28.93 -48.11 -19.83
CA ASP A 268 28.29 -49.35 -20.34
C ASP A 268 27.45 -50.07 -19.26
N GLY A 269 27.73 -49.82 -17.97
CA GLY A 269 26.98 -50.40 -16.84
C GLY A 269 25.49 -50.02 -16.81
N ILE A 270 25.12 -48.85 -17.35
CA ILE A 270 23.72 -48.40 -17.44
C ILE A 270 22.92 -49.28 -18.43
N ARG A 271 23.60 -49.86 -19.43
CA ARG A 271 22.96 -50.68 -20.47
C ARG A 271 22.59 -52.08 -19.97
N ASP A 272 23.38 -52.64 -19.06
CA ASP A 272 23.13 -53.96 -18.46
C ASP A 272 22.07 -53.90 -17.34
N ILE A 273 21.98 -52.78 -16.59
CA ILE A 273 20.93 -52.57 -15.58
C ILE A 273 19.53 -52.61 -16.20
N LEU A 274 19.35 -52.05 -17.41
CA LEU A 274 18.07 -52.06 -18.14
C LEU A 274 17.66 -53.47 -18.65
N HIS A 275 18.55 -54.46 -18.59
CA HIS A 275 18.32 -55.82 -19.07
C HIS A 275 18.25 -56.89 -17.96
N GLY A 276 18.21 -56.48 -16.69
CA GLY A 276 17.69 -57.31 -15.60
C GLY A 276 18.49 -58.58 -15.28
N LYS A 277 19.82 -58.54 -15.39
CA LYS A 277 20.71 -59.60 -14.89
C LYS A 277 21.55 -59.11 -13.71
N PRO A 278 21.71 -59.93 -12.65
CA PRO A 278 22.53 -59.54 -11.52
C PRO A 278 24.02 -59.74 -11.84
N VAL A 279 24.80 -58.66 -11.77
CA VAL A 279 26.27 -58.70 -11.79
C VAL A 279 26.77 -58.08 -10.50
N GLY A 280 27.67 -58.79 -9.81
CA GLY A 280 28.16 -58.38 -8.50
C GLY A 280 29.47 -57.59 -8.54
N GLN A 281 29.72 -56.89 -7.44
CA GLN A 281 31.03 -56.40 -6.98
C GLN A 281 31.70 -55.29 -7.80
N ALA A 282 31.17 -54.07 -7.64
CA ALA A 282 31.91 -52.81 -7.73
C ALA A 282 31.60 -51.94 -6.50
N ASN A 283 31.82 -52.49 -5.30
CA ASN A 283 31.25 -52.00 -4.05
C ASN A 283 32.15 -50.96 -3.33
N PHE A 284 32.32 -49.73 -3.84
CA PHE A 284 32.86 -48.66 -2.99
C PHE A 284 32.32 -47.24 -3.28
N ASP A 285 32.40 -46.72 -4.52
CA ASP A 285 31.91 -45.34 -4.80
C ASP A 285 30.45 -45.29 -5.24
N GLY A 286 29.93 -46.36 -5.88
CA GLY A 286 28.49 -46.53 -6.07
C GLY A 286 27.72 -46.63 -4.74
N GLN A 287 28.36 -47.15 -3.68
CA GLN A 287 27.78 -47.17 -2.34
C GLN A 287 27.66 -45.76 -1.77
N LYS A 288 28.71 -44.93 -1.77
CA LYS A 288 28.59 -43.54 -1.26
C LYS A 288 27.56 -42.70 -2.01
N LEU A 289 27.48 -42.81 -3.34
CA LEU A 289 26.45 -42.12 -4.10
C LEU A 289 25.04 -42.64 -3.74
N SER A 290 24.88 -43.97 -3.64
CA SER A 290 23.62 -44.57 -3.16
C SER A 290 23.27 -44.11 -1.75
N ASP A 291 24.24 -44.08 -0.81
CA ASP A 291 24.09 -43.62 0.56
C ASP A 291 23.69 -42.13 0.61
N GLU A 292 24.24 -41.28 -0.27
CA GLU A 292 23.83 -39.88 -0.40
C GLU A 292 22.43 -39.73 -0.98
N TYR A 293 22.06 -40.51 -1.99
CA TYR A 293 20.70 -40.51 -2.53
C TYR A 293 19.70 -41.02 -1.50
N GLU A 294 20.02 -42.08 -0.77
CA GLU A 294 19.22 -42.63 0.32
C GLU A 294 19.09 -41.64 1.48
N GLN A 295 20.18 -40.97 1.89
CA GLN A 295 20.13 -39.89 2.89
C GLN A 295 19.25 -38.71 2.43
N ARG A 296 19.26 -38.35 1.14
CA ARG A 296 18.37 -37.31 0.59
C ARG A 296 16.91 -37.76 0.56
N LEU A 297 16.63 -39.00 0.17
CA LEU A 297 15.29 -39.60 0.20
C LEU A 297 14.76 -39.67 1.64
N LEU A 298 15.57 -40.12 2.60
CA LEU A 298 15.25 -40.12 4.03
C LEU A 298 15.02 -38.70 4.57
N ASN A 299 15.79 -37.69 4.15
CA ASN A 299 15.57 -36.31 4.56
C ASN A 299 14.22 -35.78 4.01
N MET A 300 13.91 -36.05 2.74
CA MET A 300 12.60 -35.73 2.15
C MET A 300 11.46 -36.46 2.87
N GLN A 301 11.64 -37.75 3.22
CA GLN A 301 10.66 -38.53 3.98
C GLN A 301 10.41 -37.92 5.37
N ASN A 302 11.46 -37.66 6.15
CA ASN A 302 11.37 -37.01 7.46
C ASN A 302 10.67 -35.63 7.37
N ARG A 303 10.93 -34.88 6.29
CA ARG A 303 10.30 -33.57 6.07
C ARG A 303 8.82 -33.69 5.67
N LEU A 304 8.46 -34.66 4.83
CA LEU A 304 7.07 -34.97 4.48
C LEU A 304 6.30 -35.46 5.71
N GLU A 305 6.87 -36.35 6.51
CA GLU A 305 6.30 -36.82 7.78
C GLU A 305 6.13 -35.68 8.78
N HIS A 306 7.08 -34.74 8.85
CA HIS A 306 6.95 -33.55 9.69
C HIS A 306 5.80 -32.64 9.21
N PHE A 307 5.67 -32.39 7.91
CA PHE A 307 4.53 -31.64 7.36
C PHE A 307 3.20 -32.36 7.56
N ASN A 308 3.17 -33.67 7.39
CA ASN A 308 2.01 -34.51 7.64
C ASN A 308 1.57 -34.41 9.12
N SER A 309 2.54 -34.50 10.04
CA SER A 309 2.33 -34.29 11.48
C SER A 309 1.85 -32.87 11.82
N GLN A 310 2.36 -31.84 11.13
CA GLN A 310 1.87 -30.46 11.29
C GLN A 310 0.43 -30.30 10.79
N LEU A 311 0.09 -30.86 9.62
CA LEU A 311 -1.26 -30.82 9.05
C LEU A 311 -2.25 -31.60 9.92
N ARG A 312 -1.90 -32.82 10.35
CA ARG A 312 -2.63 -33.56 11.40
C ARG A 312 -2.83 -32.69 12.65
N GLY A 313 -1.80 -31.97 13.09
CA GLY A 313 -1.88 -31.04 14.21
C GLY A 313 -2.87 -29.90 14.00
N VAL A 314 -2.95 -29.33 12.79
CA VAL A 314 -3.93 -28.30 12.42
C VAL A 314 -5.34 -28.88 12.35
N ILE A 315 -5.53 -30.04 11.73
CA ILE A 315 -6.82 -30.73 11.62
C ILE A 315 -7.34 -31.13 13.02
N VAL A 316 -6.49 -31.65 13.90
CA VAL A 316 -6.85 -31.95 15.30
C VAL A 316 -7.18 -30.68 16.08
N GLN A 317 -6.50 -29.56 15.84
CA GLN A 317 -6.85 -28.27 16.45
C GLN A 317 -8.20 -27.73 15.95
N ALA A 318 -8.49 -27.87 14.66
CA ALA A 318 -9.75 -27.46 14.05
C ALA A 318 -10.94 -28.32 14.54
N ALA A 319 -10.80 -29.65 14.51
CA ALA A 319 -11.82 -30.56 15.04
C ALA A 319 -12.05 -30.39 16.55
N LYS A 320 -11.00 -30.08 17.32
CA LYS A 320 -11.11 -29.76 18.75
C LYS A 320 -11.88 -28.46 19.02
N GLN A 321 -11.83 -27.48 18.12
CA GLN A 321 -12.71 -26.30 18.21
C GLN A 321 -14.19 -26.66 17.96
N ARG A 322 -14.47 -27.73 17.20
CA ARG A 322 -15.81 -28.25 16.91
C ARG A 322 -16.33 -29.30 17.91
N GLY A 323 -15.50 -29.75 18.86
CA GLY A 323 -15.87 -30.76 19.86
C GLY A 323 -15.88 -32.22 19.37
N ASN A 324 -15.48 -32.47 18.12
CA ASN A 324 -15.40 -33.83 17.56
C ASN A 324 -14.05 -34.49 17.85
N SER A 325 -14.07 -35.79 18.15
CA SER A 325 -12.86 -36.62 18.20
C SER A 325 -12.63 -37.24 16.83
N ILE A 326 -11.44 -37.02 16.25
CA ILE A 326 -11.00 -37.71 15.04
C ILE A 326 -10.52 -39.12 15.43
N GLU A 327 -10.78 -40.09 14.56
CA GLU A 327 -10.39 -41.50 14.70
C GLU A 327 -8.86 -41.67 14.48
N PRO A 328 -8.15 -42.53 15.23
CA PRO A 328 -6.70 -42.63 15.15
C PRO A 328 -6.22 -43.26 13.83
N GLU A 329 -5.07 -42.78 13.34
CA GLU A 329 -4.46 -43.26 12.09
C GLU A 329 -4.06 -44.74 12.14
N ILE A 330 -4.39 -45.48 11.08
CA ILE A 330 -3.96 -46.87 10.89
C ILE A 330 -2.45 -46.88 10.60
N GLN A 331 -1.70 -47.61 11.42
CA GLN A 331 -0.26 -47.82 11.22
C GLN A 331 -0.04 -48.69 9.97
N THR A 332 0.26 -48.05 8.84
CA THR A 332 0.78 -48.71 7.64
C THR A 332 2.24 -49.09 7.89
N GLU A 333 2.59 -50.36 7.64
CA GLU A 333 3.97 -50.83 7.80
C GLU A 333 4.88 -50.19 6.74
N PHE A 334 6.05 -49.72 7.16
CA PHE A 334 7.06 -49.18 6.26
C PHE A 334 7.67 -50.30 5.41
N SER A 335 7.77 -50.08 4.09
CA SER A 335 8.47 -50.96 3.15
C SER A 335 9.99 -50.89 3.40
N HIS A 336 10.74 -51.87 2.93
CA HIS A 336 12.22 -51.78 2.92
C HIS A 336 12.76 -50.83 1.85
N ASP A 337 11.95 -50.45 0.85
CA ASP A 337 12.36 -49.47 -0.17
C ASP A 337 12.01 -48.03 0.24
N PRO A 338 12.96 -47.06 0.17
CA PRO A 338 12.72 -45.67 0.54
C PRO A 338 11.78 -44.95 -0.45
N ALA A 339 11.66 -45.44 -1.68
CA ALA A 339 10.73 -44.90 -2.68
C ALA A 339 9.26 -45.18 -2.30
N ASP A 340 8.93 -46.43 -1.95
CA ASP A 340 7.60 -46.82 -1.46
C ASP A 340 7.21 -46.01 -0.22
N ASN A 341 8.15 -45.80 0.70
CA ASN A 341 7.91 -45.03 1.93
C ASN A 341 7.62 -43.55 1.65
N LEU A 342 8.23 -42.97 0.61
CA LEU A 342 7.89 -41.63 0.14
C LEU A 342 6.50 -41.60 -0.48
N GLU A 343 6.13 -42.56 -1.32
CA GLU A 343 4.79 -42.67 -1.91
C GLU A 343 3.70 -42.84 -0.83
N ILE A 344 3.94 -43.68 0.18
CA ILE A 344 3.08 -43.80 1.37
C ILE A 344 2.96 -42.45 2.10
N SER A 345 4.06 -41.71 2.28
CA SER A 345 4.03 -40.39 2.94
C SER A 345 3.27 -39.32 2.15
N LEU A 346 3.28 -39.41 0.81
CA LEU A 346 2.55 -38.54 -0.11
C LEU A 346 1.06 -38.88 -0.16
N ASN A 347 0.69 -40.17 -0.20
CA ASN A 347 -0.70 -40.59 -0.13
C ASN A 347 -1.34 -40.14 1.20
N LYS A 348 -0.61 -40.28 2.32
CA LYS A 348 -1.04 -39.71 3.61
C LYS A 348 -1.14 -38.18 3.60
N LEU A 349 -0.36 -37.48 2.77
CA LEU A 349 -0.44 -36.02 2.66
C LEU A 349 -1.70 -35.62 1.89
N GLU A 350 -2.01 -36.33 0.80
CA GLU A 350 -3.23 -36.17 0.01
C GLU A 350 -4.49 -36.44 0.85
N ASP A 351 -4.52 -37.53 1.61
CA ASP A 351 -5.61 -37.84 2.56
C ASP A 351 -5.83 -36.71 3.58
N ASN A 352 -4.75 -36.19 4.18
CA ASN A 352 -4.85 -35.08 5.14
C ASN A 352 -5.30 -33.77 4.48
N LEU A 353 -4.87 -33.49 3.25
CA LEU A 353 -5.34 -32.33 2.49
C LEU A 353 -6.82 -32.45 2.14
N HIS A 354 -7.30 -33.63 1.73
CA HIS A 354 -8.72 -33.88 1.46
C HIS A 354 -9.56 -33.73 2.75
N ILE A 355 -9.10 -34.24 3.90
CA ILE A 355 -9.77 -34.06 5.19
C ILE A 355 -9.82 -32.57 5.57
N LEU A 356 -8.72 -31.83 5.39
CA LEU A 356 -8.66 -30.39 5.65
C LEU A 356 -9.57 -29.59 4.71
N GLU A 357 -9.63 -29.94 3.43
CA GLU A 357 -10.50 -29.31 2.44
C GLU A 357 -11.98 -29.56 2.76
N GLN A 358 -12.34 -30.79 3.11
CA GLN A 358 -13.69 -31.13 3.59
C GLN A 358 -14.03 -30.35 4.88
N GLU A 359 -13.06 -30.20 5.79
CA GLU A 359 -13.24 -29.42 7.01
C GLU A 359 -13.40 -27.92 6.74
N GLN A 360 -12.66 -27.36 5.76
CA GLN A 360 -12.79 -25.95 5.34
C GLN A 360 -14.13 -25.67 4.67
N HIS A 361 -14.59 -26.51 3.74
CA HIS A 361 -15.93 -26.39 3.15
C HIS A 361 -17.01 -26.45 4.24
N GLY A 362 -16.92 -27.44 5.13
CA GLY A 362 -17.80 -27.54 6.29
C GLY A 362 -17.65 -26.37 7.29
N HIS A 363 -16.51 -25.67 7.33
CA HIS A 363 -16.32 -24.48 8.17
C HIS A 363 -16.92 -23.23 7.52
N GLN A 364 -16.88 -23.11 6.19
CA GLN A 364 -17.50 -22.01 5.46
C GLN A 364 -19.03 -22.12 5.49
N GLU A 365 -19.57 -23.33 5.34
CA GLU A 365 -20.99 -23.62 5.53
C GLU A 365 -21.44 -23.51 6.99
N SER A 366 -20.64 -23.98 7.96
CA SER A 366 -20.95 -23.74 9.38
C SER A 366 -20.87 -22.26 9.75
N ARG A 367 -19.97 -21.47 9.15
CA ARG A 367 -19.90 -20.01 9.40
C ARG A 367 -21.06 -19.25 8.77
N SER A 368 -21.56 -19.65 7.60
CA SER A 368 -22.76 -19.04 7.03
C SER A 368 -24.01 -19.48 7.79
N ALA A 369 -24.15 -20.78 8.10
CA ALA A 369 -25.24 -21.31 8.90
C ALA A 369 -25.30 -20.69 10.30
N ASN A 370 -24.18 -20.63 11.04
CA ASN A 370 -24.14 -20.04 12.37
C ASN A 370 -24.39 -18.52 12.36
N ARG A 371 -23.95 -17.79 11.32
CA ARG A 371 -24.29 -16.35 11.18
C ARG A 371 -25.78 -16.14 10.89
N VAL A 372 -26.37 -16.98 10.05
CA VAL A 372 -27.81 -16.96 9.77
C VAL A 372 -28.60 -17.38 11.02
N GLU A 373 -28.13 -18.37 11.77
CA GLU A 373 -28.72 -18.80 13.05
C GLU A 373 -28.62 -17.68 14.10
N GLU A 374 -27.47 -17.01 14.24
CA GLU A 374 -27.25 -15.87 15.14
C GLU A 374 -28.15 -14.68 14.78
N GLN A 375 -28.25 -14.31 13.49
CA GLN A 375 -29.17 -13.28 13.01
C GLN A 375 -30.64 -13.65 13.23
N LEU A 376 -31.03 -14.92 13.04
CA LEU A 376 -32.39 -15.39 13.30
C LEU A 376 -32.69 -15.47 14.80
N VAL A 377 -31.71 -15.77 15.66
CA VAL A 377 -31.86 -15.66 17.13
C VAL A 377 -32.02 -14.19 17.54
N GLU A 378 -31.25 -13.26 16.98
CA GLU A 378 -31.40 -11.83 17.25
C GLU A 378 -32.79 -11.33 16.82
N LEU A 379 -33.25 -11.68 15.61
CA LEU A 379 -34.59 -11.36 15.14
C LEU A 379 -35.68 -12.01 16.00
N ASN A 380 -35.53 -13.27 16.40
CA ASN A 380 -36.50 -13.98 17.23
C ASN A 380 -36.55 -13.44 18.68
N THR A 381 -35.42 -13.04 19.25
CA THR A 381 -35.39 -12.36 20.56
C THR A 381 -36.00 -10.96 20.47
N HIS A 382 -35.77 -10.24 19.37
CA HIS A 382 -36.42 -8.96 19.11
C HIS A 382 -37.94 -9.12 18.95
N LEU A 383 -38.41 -10.05 18.11
CA LEU A 383 -39.84 -10.37 17.95
C LEU A 383 -40.48 -10.82 19.27
N HIS A 384 -39.81 -11.65 20.05
CA HIS A 384 -40.27 -12.05 21.39
C HIS A 384 -40.37 -10.85 22.34
N SER A 385 -39.41 -9.92 22.31
CA SER A 385 -39.46 -8.68 23.09
C SER A 385 -40.62 -7.76 22.65
N VAL A 386 -40.88 -7.66 21.35
CA VAL A 386 -42.00 -6.90 20.78
C VAL A 386 -43.33 -7.54 21.16
N LEU A 387 -43.44 -8.88 21.14
CA LEU A 387 -44.64 -9.60 21.58
C LEU A 387 -44.90 -9.43 23.08
N ILE A 388 -43.86 -9.54 23.93
CA ILE A 388 -44.00 -9.26 25.37
C ILE A 388 -44.46 -7.82 25.63
N ASN A 389 -43.94 -6.85 24.86
CA ASN A 389 -44.27 -5.44 25.04
C ASN A 389 -45.62 -5.02 24.42
N SER A 390 -46.14 -5.77 23.44
CA SER A 390 -47.38 -5.44 22.71
C SER A 390 -48.61 -6.27 23.11
N ALA A 391 -48.42 -7.44 23.72
CA ALA A 391 -49.51 -8.34 24.09
C ALA A 391 -49.90 -8.22 25.58
N SER A 392 -51.19 -8.47 25.87
CA SER A 392 -51.66 -8.70 27.23
C SER A 392 -51.11 -10.02 27.77
N LYS A 393 -50.82 -10.07 29.09
CA LYS A 393 -50.16 -11.18 29.83
C LYS A 393 -50.74 -12.58 29.60
N ASP A 394 -51.97 -12.68 29.11
CA ASP A 394 -52.65 -13.97 28.91
C ASP A 394 -52.29 -14.64 27.57
N LEU A 395 -51.81 -13.90 26.55
CA LEU A 395 -51.34 -14.52 25.29
C LEU A 395 -49.85 -14.85 25.29
N THR A 396 -49.04 -14.21 26.15
CA THR A 396 -47.59 -14.49 26.25
C THR A 396 -47.27 -15.75 27.05
N ARG A 397 -48.27 -16.37 27.70
CA ARG A 397 -48.09 -17.55 28.56
C ARG A 397 -47.82 -18.85 27.79
N ASP A 398 -48.25 -18.91 26.53
CA ASP A 398 -48.13 -20.10 25.69
C ASP A 398 -46.88 -20.09 24.78
N LEU A 399 -46.17 -18.96 24.67
CA LEU A 399 -44.90 -18.90 23.91
C LEU A 399 -43.74 -19.41 24.76
N HIS A 400 -42.97 -20.36 24.21
CA HIS A 400 -41.73 -20.84 24.81
C HIS A 400 -40.57 -19.84 24.62
N GLU A 401 -39.50 -19.99 25.39
CA GLU A 401 -38.27 -19.19 25.22
C GLU A 401 -37.61 -19.51 23.85
N PRO A 402 -36.98 -18.52 23.18
CA PRO A 402 -36.37 -18.73 21.87
C PRO A 402 -35.21 -19.74 21.93
N PRO A 403 -35.07 -20.66 20.96
CA PRO A 403 -34.07 -21.71 20.98
C PRO A 403 -32.64 -21.15 20.86
N VAL A 404 -31.77 -21.58 21.78
CA VAL A 404 -30.36 -21.17 21.85
C VAL A 404 -29.52 -21.85 20.75
N VAL A 405 -28.44 -21.18 20.32
CA VAL A 405 -27.56 -21.61 19.21
C VAL A 405 -27.10 -23.06 19.40
N GLY A 406 -27.61 -23.95 18.55
CA GLY A 406 -27.53 -25.40 18.74
C GLY A 406 -26.76 -26.13 17.65
N GLY A 407 -26.39 -25.47 16.55
CA GLY A 407 -25.68 -26.11 15.43
C GLY A 407 -26.45 -27.25 14.77
N HIS A 408 -27.77 -27.33 15.01
CA HIS A 408 -28.70 -28.29 14.39
C HIS A 408 -29.41 -27.68 13.18
N GLY A 409 -28.88 -26.56 12.67
CA GLY A 409 -29.44 -25.79 11.56
C GLY A 409 -30.51 -24.80 12.02
N TYR A 410 -30.62 -23.69 11.27
CA TYR A 410 -31.54 -22.59 11.52
C TYR A 410 -33.04 -22.95 11.42
N GLN A 411 -33.39 -24.21 11.17
CA GLN A 411 -34.76 -24.63 10.89
C GLN A 411 -35.66 -24.58 12.14
N HIS A 412 -35.11 -24.81 13.34
CA HIS A 412 -35.86 -24.62 14.58
C HIS A 412 -36.10 -23.13 14.89
N GLN A 413 -35.14 -22.26 14.57
CA GLN A 413 -35.32 -20.81 14.65
C GLN A 413 -36.36 -20.30 13.65
N LEU A 414 -36.41 -20.84 12.42
CA LEU A 414 -37.48 -20.52 11.46
C LEU A 414 -38.85 -20.99 11.93
N GLN A 415 -38.96 -22.21 12.48
CA GLN A 415 -40.24 -22.72 13.00
C GLN A 415 -40.76 -21.88 14.18
N TYR A 416 -39.87 -21.49 15.10
CA TYR A 416 -40.21 -20.55 16.18
C TYR A 416 -40.60 -19.17 15.63
N MET A 417 -39.90 -18.69 14.60
CA MET A 417 -40.22 -17.43 13.93
C MET A 417 -41.63 -17.48 13.31
N GLU A 418 -41.99 -18.55 12.61
CA GLU A 418 -43.34 -18.78 12.05
C GLU A 418 -44.43 -18.80 13.14
N GLU A 419 -44.19 -19.49 14.26
CA GLU A 419 -45.11 -19.53 15.40
C GLU A 419 -45.26 -18.15 16.07
N SER A 420 -44.15 -17.40 16.21
CA SER A 420 -44.17 -16.02 16.72
C SER A 420 -44.88 -15.04 15.77
N PHE A 421 -44.77 -15.24 14.45
CA PHE A 421 -45.51 -14.46 13.47
C PHE A 421 -46.99 -14.80 13.47
N PHE A 422 -47.37 -16.06 13.67
CA PHE A 422 -48.77 -16.45 13.87
C PHE A 422 -49.36 -15.86 15.16
N ALA A 423 -48.57 -15.80 16.24
CA ALA A 423 -48.94 -15.09 17.46
C ALA A 423 -49.09 -13.58 17.24
N LEU A 424 -48.16 -12.96 16.49
CA LEU A 424 -48.22 -11.54 16.11
C LEU A 424 -49.42 -11.24 15.21
N GLU A 425 -49.72 -12.11 14.25
CA GLU A 425 -50.90 -12.00 13.38
C GLU A 425 -52.19 -12.13 14.20
N ARG A 426 -52.23 -12.99 15.22
CA ARG A 426 -53.37 -13.09 16.15
C ARG A 426 -53.54 -11.83 17.01
N VAL A 427 -52.45 -11.20 17.46
CA VAL A 427 -52.48 -9.91 18.18
C VAL A 427 -52.91 -8.78 17.24
N LEU A 428 -52.39 -8.74 16.01
CA LEU A 428 -52.79 -7.79 14.98
C LEU A 428 -54.25 -8.01 14.54
N GLN A 429 -54.74 -9.24 14.47
CA GLN A 429 -56.16 -9.52 14.22
C GLN A 429 -57.02 -9.02 15.38
N GLN A 430 -56.61 -9.19 16.65
CA GLN A 430 -57.30 -8.55 17.78
C GLN A 430 -57.30 -7.02 17.71
N GLN A 431 -56.24 -6.40 17.17
CA GLN A 431 -56.16 -4.94 16.96
C GLN A 431 -56.88 -4.44 15.68
N THR A 432 -57.15 -5.33 14.70
CA THR A 432 -57.76 -4.97 13.40
C THR A 432 -59.21 -5.43 13.24
N VAL A 433 -59.80 -6.12 14.23
CA VAL A 433 -61.26 -6.10 14.39
C VAL A 433 -61.68 -4.64 14.59
N PRO A 434 -62.58 -4.07 13.75
CA PRO A 434 -63.03 -2.70 13.90
C PRO A 434 -63.68 -2.49 15.28
N PRO A 435 -63.52 -1.30 15.90
CA PRO A 435 -63.77 -1.11 17.32
C PRO A 435 -65.25 -1.26 17.65
N ASN A 436 -65.60 -2.37 18.29
CA ASN A 436 -66.95 -2.62 18.78
C ASN A 436 -67.05 -2.25 20.27
N ASP A 437 -67.07 -0.95 20.55
CA ASP A 437 -67.94 -0.26 21.52
C ASP A 437 -68.13 -0.81 22.96
N GLN A 438 -67.25 -1.66 23.51
CA GLN A 438 -67.45 -2.19 24.88
C GLN A 438 -66.44 -1.67 25.92
N VAL A 439 -65.12 -1.79 25.71
CA VAL A 439 -64.15 -1.43 26.76
C VAL A 439 -63.97 0.09 26.92
N SER A 440 -63.90 0.83 25.81
CA SER A 440 -63.94 2.29 25.86
C SER A 440 -65.31 2.81 26.27
N SER A 441 -66.39 2.10 25.94
CA SER A 441 -67.75 2.48 26.36
C SER A 441 -67.92 2.30 27.86
N GLU A 442 -67.55 1.19 28.50
CA GLU A 442 -67.67 1.10 29.95
C GLU A 442 -66.81 2.12 30.69
N ALA A 443 -65.63 2.49 30.16
CA ALA A 443 -64.81 3.55 30.75
C ALA A 443 -65.42 4.95 30.55
N LEU A 444 -65.81 5.32 29.33
CA LEU A 444 -66.47 6.60 29.03
C LEU A 444 -67.89 6.67 29.58
N GLU A 445 -68.60 5.57 29.76
CA GLU A 445 -69.93 5.50 30.35
C GLU A 445 -69.84 5.46 31.87
N GLN A 446 -68.78 4.92 32.49
CA GLN A 446 -68.53 5.17 33.91
C GLN A 446 -68.07 6.60 34.18
N VAL A 447 -67.26 7.19 33.30
CA VAL A 447 -66.87 8.61 33.38
C VAL A 447 -68.06 9.52 33.10
N ASN A 448 -68.88 9.23 32.09
CA ASN A 448 -70.10 9.98 31.78
C ASN A 448 -71.18 9.74 32.83
N ARG A 449 -71.47 8.52 33.30
CA ARG A 449 -72.40 8.32 34.44
C ARG A 449 -71.90 9.02 35.71
N LYS A 450 -70.59 9.09 35.96
CA LYS A 450 -70.04 9.91 37.05
C LYS A 450 -70.20 11.40 36.77
N ALA A 451 -69.92 11.87 35.55
CA ALA A 451 -70.09 13.25 35.14
C ALA A 451 -71.56 13.68 35.16
N ASP A 452 -72.49 12.82 34.77
CA ASP A 452 -73.95 12.95 34.81
C ASP A 452 -74.47 12.91 36.24
N LEU A 453 -73.92 12.05 37.11
CA LEU A 453 -74.22 12.08 38.55
C LEU A 453 -73.65 13.35 39.22
N HIS A 454 -72.50 13.85 38.75
CA HIS A 454 -71.93 15.11 39.21
C HIS A 454 -72.68 16.33 38.62
N ALA A 455 -73.22 16.23 37.41
CA ALA A 455 -74.03 17.25 36.75
C ALA A 455 -75.46 17.27 37.31
N GLN A 456 -76.03 16.11 37.65
CA GLN A 456 -77.29 15.99 38.39
C GLN A 456 -77.11 16.52 39.81
N LYS A 457 -76.03 16.17 40.52
CA LYS A 457 -75.72 16.80 41.83
C LYS A 457 -75.42 18.28 41.71
N ALA A 458 -74.77 18.75 40.64
CA ALA A 458 -74.57 20.16 40.38
C ALA A 458 -75.90 20.86 40.09
N ALA A 459 -76.82 20.25 39.35
CA ALA A 459 -78.17 20.74 39.13
C ALA A 459 -79.05 20.68 40.39
N GLU A 460 -78.86 19.68 41.27
CA GLU A 460 -79.44 19.64 42.61
C GLU A 460 -78.86 20.76 43.48
N TYR A 461 -77.55 21.02 43.43
CA TYR A 461 -76.95 22.16 44.11
C TYR A 461 -77.39 23.49 43.51
N GLU A 462 -77.55 23.60 42.20
CA GLU A 462 -78.06 24.81 41.52
C GLU A 462 -79.55 25.03 41.76
N THR A 463 -80.37 23.98 41.88
CA THR A 463 -81.80 24.09 42.24
C THR A 463 -82.00 24.31 43.73
N VAL A 464 -81.15 23.74 44.60
CA VAL A 464 -81.11 24.05 46.04
C VAL A 464 -80.56 25.47 46.26
N LEU A 465 -79.57 25.91 45.48
CA LEU A 465 -79.07 27.30 45.53
C LEU A 465 -80.09 28.26 44.93
N ALA A 466 -80.74 27.96 43.80
CA ALA A 466 -81.81 28.76 43.23
C ALA A 466 -83.01 28.82 44.16
N GLY A 467 -83.37 27.71 44.81
CA GLY A 467 -84.40 27.64 45.85
C GLY A 467 -84.00 28.39 47.13
N LEU A 468 -82.73 28.36 47.55
CA LEU A 468 -82.21 29.20 48.64
C LEU A 468 -82.17 30.68 48.25
N TRP A 469 -81.86 31.01 46.99
CA TRP A 469 -81.95 32.36 46.44
C TRP A 469 -83.40 32.82 46.31
N GLU A 470 -84.34 31.95 45.96
CA GLU A 470 -85.78 32.21 45.95
C GLU A 470 -86.33 32.37 47.37
N ILE A 471 -85.84 31.58 48.35
CA ILE A 471 -86.16 31.74 49.77
C ILE A 471 -85.59 33.06 50.31
N MET A 472 -84.31 33.38 50.07
CA MET A 472 -83.70 34.66 50.49
C MET A 472 -84.29 35.89 49.76
N SER A 473 -84.79 35.73 48.53
CA SER A 473 -85.44 36.83 47.79
C SER A 473 -86.95 36.93 48.06
N SER A 474 -87.60 35.84 48.49
CA SER A 474 -88.96 35.83 49.04
C SER A 474 -89.02 36.19 50.54
N GLU A 475 -87.87 36.37 51.21
CA GLU A 475 -87.71 36.94 52.56
C GLU A 475 -88.10 38.44 52.66
N LYS A 476 -89.00 38.91 51.79
CA LYS A 476 -89.62 40.23 51.78
C LYS A 476 -91.16 40.18 51.70
N GLN A 477 -91.77 39.25 52.43
CA GLN A 477 -93.15 39.37 52.94
C GLN A 477 -93.39 38.37 54.09
N GLY A 478 -93.58 38.88 55.32
CA GLY A 478 -94.10 38.08 56.44
C GLY A 478 -95.64 37.90 56.36
N PRO A 479 -96.30 37.25 57.36
CA PRO A 479 -95.83 37.09 58.74
C PRO A 479 -96.09 35.72 59.44
N GLN A 480 -95.51 35.61 60.64
CA GLN A 480 -95.95 34.83 61.81
C GLN A 480 -95.78 33.29 61.92
N ASP A 481 -95.25 32.95 63.10
CA ASP A 481 -95.42 31.75 63.94
C ASP A 481 -94.61 30.46 63.72
N GLY A 482 -94.16 29.89 64.86
CA GLY A 482 -93.50 28.59 64.96
C GLY A 482 -91.95 28.66 64.99
N SER A 483 -91.33 29.13 66.07
CA SER A 483 -90.79 28.25 67.14
C SER A 483 -89.61 27.37 66.66
N ARG A 484 -88.41 27.36 67.28
CA ARG A 484 -88.21 27.35 68.74
C ARG A 484 -86.73 27.60 69.12
N SER A 485 -86.37 28.80 69.55
CA SER A 485 -85.10 29.02 70.26
C SER A 485 -85.19 28.49 71.69
N PRO A 486 -84.34 27.55 72.14
CA PRO A 486 -84.40 27.08 73.51
C PRO A 486 -83.85 28.11 74.50
N LEU A 487 -84.73 28.50 75.44
CA LEU A 487 -84.38 28.83 76.83
C LEU A 487 -83.56 30.12 77.06
N THR A 488 -84.29 31.24 77.06
CA THR A 488 -84.20 32.15 78.20
C THR A 488 -85.03 31.59 79.36
N PRO A 489 -84.43 31.21 80.51
CA PRO A 489 -85.20 31.01 81.74
C PRO A 489 -85.60 32.38 82.28
N LEU A 490 -86.90 32.65 82.12
CA LEU A 490 -87.86 33.14 83.12
C LEU A 490 -87.39 34.22 84.12
N LYS A 491 -88.27 35.21 84.31
CA LYS A 491 -88.30 36.02 85.53
C LYS A 491 -88.59 35.08 86.71
N GLU A 492 -87.57 34.79 87.48
CA GLU A 492 -87.70 34.24 88.82
C GLU A 492 -87.31 35.35 89.81
N ASP A 493 -88.03 35.45 90.92
CA ASP A 493 -87.82 36.49 91.92
C ASP A 493 -86.37 36.50 92.39
N PHE A 494 -85.80 37.68 92.65
CA PHE A 494 -84.37 37.90 92.94
C PHE A 494 -83.91 37.18 94.23
N SER A 495 -83.72 35.87 94.12
CA SER A 495 -83.18 34.98 95.14
C SER A 495 -81.70 34.76 94.87
N ILE A 496 -80.90 34.94 95.91
CA ILE A 496 -79.44 34.70 95.89
C ILE A 496 -79.12 33.27 95.41
N GLN A 497 -80.03 32.32 95.62
CA GLN A 497 -79.86 30.92 95.21
C GLN A 497 -80.10 30.70 93.71
N ALA A 498 -81.05 31.41 93.09
CA ALA A 498 -81.26 31.40 91.64
C ALA A 498 -80.13 32.15 90.90
N PHE A 499 -79.59 33.22 91.50
CA PHE A 499 -78.38 33.87 90.99
C PHE A 499 -77.17 32.92 91.06
N ASN A 500 -76.96 32.22 92.17
CA ASN A 500 -75.86 31.25 92.30
C ASN A 500 -75.99 30.10 91.29
N SER A 501 -77.18 29.51 91.09
CA SER A 501 -77.37 28.46 90.08
C SER A 501 -77.12 28.97 88.66
N ARG A 502 -77.52 30.21 88.33
CA ARG A 502 -77.23 30.82 87.02
C ARG A 502 -75.77 31.19 86.83
N VAL A 503 -75.07 31.61 87.90
CA VAL A 503 -73.62 31.82 87.88
C VAL A 503 -72.88 30.49 87.70
N GLN A 504 -73.30 29.42 88.37
CA GLN A 504 -72.74 28.07 88.15
C GLN A 504 -72.99 27.60 86.72
N HIS A 505 -74.22 27.69 86.20
CA HIS A 505 -74.51 27.36 84.80
C HIS A 505 -73.73 28.23 83.80
N LEU A 506 -73.48 29.51 84.10
CA LEU A 506 -72.62 30.35 83.27
C LEU A 506 -71.14 29.96 83.36
N ILE A 507 -70.67 29.50 84.53
CA ILE A 507 -69.33 28.94 84.71
C ILE A 507 -69.20 27.61 83.97
N ASP A 508 -70.22 26.76 83.99
CA ASP A 508 -70.25 25.46 83.30
C ASP A 508 -70.35 25.62 81.77
N VAL A 509 -71.11 26.61 81.30
CA VAL A 509 -71.13 26.98 79.87
C VAL A 509 -69.80 27.64 79.46
N ALA A 510 -69.19 28.47 80.31
CA ALA A 510 -67.89 29.08 80.02
C ALA A 510 -66.73 28.05 80.08
N SER A 511 -66.79 27.06 80.98
CA SER A 511 -65.81 25.98 81.07
C SER A 511 -65.95 25.03 79.89
N SER A 512 -67.16 24.56 79.56
CA SER A 512 -67.39 23.71 78.39
C SER A 512 -67.10 24.42 77.06
N ALA A 513 -67.39 25.73 76.93
CA ALA A 513 -66.98 26.50 75.75
C ALA A 513 -65.45 26.66 75.66
N LYS A 514 -64.75 26.81 76.80
CA LYS A 514 -63.28 26.83 76.85
C LYS A 514 -62.69 25.46 76.52
N GLU A 515 -63.27 24.38 77.02
CA GLU A 515 -62.89 23.00 76.68
C GLU A 515 -63.10 22.72 75.19
N GLN A 516 -64.23 23.15 74.61
CA GLN A 516 -64.47 23.09 73.17
C GLN A 516 -63.44 23.94 72.39
N GLN A 517 -63.09 25.14 72.86
CA GLN A 517 -62.06 25.96 72.23
C GLN A 517 -60.68 25.28 72.29
N ASP A 518 -60.33 24.63 73.41
CA ASP A 518 -59.08 23.91 73.57
C ASP A 518 -59.05 22.59 72.77
N ILE A 519 -60.19 21.91 72.60
CA ILE A 519 -60.36 20.77 71.70
C ILE A 519 -60.22 21.21 70.24
N LEU A 520 -60.89 22.29 69.82
CA LEU A 520 -60.77 22.84 68.46
C LEU A 520 -59.35 23.34 68.17
N ARG A 521 -58.68 23.96 69.14
CA ARG A 521 -57.26 24.32 69.03
C ARG A 521 -56.38 23.09 68.87
N ARG A 522 -56.62 22.02 69.64
CA ARG A 522 -55.92 20.74 69.48
C ARG A 522 -56.21 20.09 68.13
N GLN A 523 -57.44 20.14 67.62
CA GLN A 523 -57.79 19.60 66.30
C GLN A 523 -57.17 20.41 65.16
N ILE A 524 -57.19 21.75 65.23
CA ILE A 524 -56.51 22.63 64.26
C ILE A 524 -55.00 22.40 64.31
N GLN A 525 -54.41 22.22 65.50
CA GLN A 525 -53.00 21.88 65.63
C GLN A 525 -52.71 20.49 65.06
N GLN A 526 -53.50 19.47 65.39
CA GLN A 526 -53.36 18.12 64.83
C GLN A 526 -53.52 18.11 63.32
N GLN A 527 -54.45 18.87 62.74
CA GLN A 527 -54.61 19.00 61.29
C GLN A 527 -53.40 19.73 60.66
N ARG A 528 -52.85 20.75 61.31
CA ARG A 528 -51.61 21.42 60.86
C ARG A 528 -50.39 20.52 60.99
N ASP A 529 -50.30 19.69 62.02
CA ASP A 529 -49.21 18.73 62.22
C ASP A 529 -49.32 17.54 61.26
N LEU A 530 -50.55 17.10 60.93
CA LEU A 530 -50.82 16.05 59.94
C LEU A 530 -50.60 16.55 58.51
N ASN A 531 -51.13 17.72 58.16
CA ASN A 531 -50.87 18.34 56.86
C ASN A 531 -49.39 18.70 56.72
N GLY A 532 -48.76 19.25 57.75
CA GLY A 532 -47.31 19.53 57.75
C GLY A 532 -46.47 18.27 57.56
N LYS A 533 -46.87 17.12 58.13
CA LYS A 533 -46.22 15.83 57.83
C LYS A 533 -46.48 15.36 56.40
N SER A 534 -47.71 15.46 55.91
CA SER A 534 -48.07 15.06 54.53
C SER A 534 -47.40 15.96 53.49
N ASP A 535 -47.26 17.25 53.75
CA ASP A 535 -46.61 18.21 52.88
C ASP A 535 -45.08 18.03 52.95
N MET A 536 -44.49 17.78 54.12
CA MET A 536 -43.09 17.34 54.22
C MET A 536 -42.81 16.02 53.47
N GLU A 537 -43.78 15.09 53.43
CA GLU A 537 -43.67 13.82 52.71
C GLU A 537 -43.77 14.04 51.19
N LYS A 538 -44.67 14.91 50.72
CA LYS A 538 -44.74 15.34 49.30
C LYS A 538 -43.51 16.14 48.88
N ASP A 539 -43.04 17.09 49.69
CA ASP A 539 -41.84 17.87 49.40
C ASP A 539 -40.61 16.96 49.31
N ARG A 540 -40.56 15.90 50.14
CA ARG A 540 -39.56 14.85 50.04
C ARG A 540 -39.70 14.04 48.75
N GLU A 541 -40.91 13.60 48.39
CA GLU A 541 -41.15 12.86 47.14
C GLU A 541 -40.81 13.71 45.91
N ILE A 542 -41.16 15.01 45.92
CA ILE A 542 -40.80 15.98 44.89
C ILE A 542 -39.28 16.14 44.81
N ALA A 543 -38.57 16.26 45.94
CA ALA A 543 -37.11 16.32 45.95
C ALA A 543 -36.47 15.02 45.44
N GLU A 544 -36.98 13.85 45.83
CA GLU A 544 -36.52 12.55 45.31
C GLU A 544 -36.82 12.37 43.81
N MET A 545 -37.91 12.94 43.29
CA MET A 545 -38.24 12.97 41.87
C MET A 545 -37.41 13.99 41.08
N GLN A 546 -37.07 15.14 41.67
CA GLN A 546 -36.14 16.12 41.10
C GLN A 546 -34.74 15.53 40.97
N ILE A 547 -34.22 14.87 42.03
CA ILE A 547 -32.93 14.18 41.97
C ILE A 547 -32.92 13.14 40.85
N LYS A 548 -33.96 12.30 40.71
CA LYS A 548 -34.06 11.33 39.60
C LYS A 548 -34.13 11.99 38.23
N HIS A 549 -34.80 13.13 38.12
CA HIS A 549 -34.87 13.90 36.86
C HIS A 549 -33.49 14.47 36.49
N ASP A 550 -32.77 15.02 37.47
CA ASP A 550 -31.44 15.58 37.28
C ASP A 550 -30.42 14.46 36.96
N GLU A 551 -30.45 13.34 37.67
CA GLU A 551 -29.66 12.12 37.36
C GLU A 551 -29.93 11.60 35.93
N LEU A 552 -31.19 11.59 35.49
CA LEU A 552 -31.56 11.15 34.15
C LEU A 552 -31.17 12.17 33.07
N THR A 553 -31.19 13.47 33.40
CA THR A 553 -30.73 14.56 32.54
C THR A 553 -29.21 14.52 32.38
N ASP A 554 -28.48 14.31 33.47
CA ASP A 554 -27.02 14.13 33.47
C ASP A 554 -26.64 12.88 32.66
N SER A 555 -27.33 11.75 32.86
CA SER A 555 -27.13 10.53 32.07
C SER A 555 -27.40 10.77 30.57
N HIS A 556 -28.48 11.47 30.21
CA HIS A 556 -28.77 11.82 28.82
C HIS A 556 -27.69 12.72 28.22
N SER A 557 -27.20 13.72 28.98
CA SER A 557 -26.11 14.59 28.54
C SER A 557 -24.80 13.83 28.31
N GLN A 558 -24.47 12.87 29.18
CA GLN A 558 -23.29 12.01 29.03
C GLN A 558 -23.40 11.13 27.78
N MET A 559 -24.56 10.52 27.54
CA MET A 559 -24.82 9.75 26.33
C MET A 559 -24.74 10.61 25.06
N GLN A 560 -25.20 11.87 25.11
CA GLN A 560 -25.08 12.82 24.01
C GLN A 560 -23.62 13.25 23.75
N ASP A 561 -22.84 13.44 24.81
CA ASP A 561 -21.40 13.72 24.78
C ASP A 561 -20.60 12.52 24.24
N GLU A 562 -20.98 11.29 24.57
CA GLU A 562 -20.37 10.08 24.00
C GLU A 562 -20.73 9.91 22.53
N LEU A 563 -22.01 10.11 22.16
CA LEU A 563 -22.47 10.04 20.78
C LEU A 563 -21.80 11.11 19.89
N THR A 564 -21.61 12.33 20.39
CA THR A 564 -20.87 13.37 19.64
C THR A 564 -19.38 13.04 19.52
N LYS A 565 -18.73 12.49 20.55
CA LYS A 565 -17.34 11.98 20.45
C LYS A 565 -17.21 10.87 19.41
N VAL A 566 -18.18 9.95 19.35
CA VAL A 566 -18.21 8.85 18.35
C VAL A 566 -18.46 9.39 16.94
N ILE A 567 -19.32 10.41 16.75
CA ILE A 567 -19.51 11.06 15.45
C ILE A 567 -18.21 11.74 15.00
N VAL A 568 -17.52 12.46 15.88
CA VAL A 568 -16.26 13.16 15.56
C VAL A 568 -15.14 12.16 15.22
N SER A 569 -15.00 11.07 15.99
CA SER A 569 -13.99 10.05 15.67
C SER A 569 -14.32 9.28 14.39
N HIS A 570 -15.60 8.99 14.12
CA HIS A 570 -16.02 8.42 12.86
C HIS A 570 -15.73 9.36 11.68
N GLN A 571 -16.04 10.66 11.81
CA GLN A 571 -15.73 11.65 10.79
C GLN A 571 -14.23 11.80 10.54
N GLN A 572 -13.40 11.75 11.59
CA GLN A 572 -11.95 11.78 11.45
C GLN A 572 -11.42 10.53 10.72
N THR A 573 -11.83 9.33 11.14
CA THR A 573 -11.43 8.08 10.45
C THR A 573 -11.94 8.04 9.01
N GLN A 574 -13.08 8.64 8.69
CA GLN A 574 -13.58 8.80 7.33
C GLN A 574 -12.72 9.80 6.51
N GLN A 575 -12.21 10.87 7.13
CA GLN A 575 -11.27 11.79 6.50
C GLN A 575 -9.93 11.10 6.20
N GLU A 576 -9.34 10.41 7.18
CA GLU A 576 -8.10 9.62 7.01
C GLU A 576 -8.28 8.52 5.93
N ALA A 577 -9.45 7.87 5.88
CA ALA A 577 -9.81 6.93 4.81
C ALA A 577 -10.02 7.58 3.44
N SER A 578 -10.38 8.87 3.38
CA SER A 578 -10.49 9.63 2.13
C SER A 578 -9.13 10.14 1.63
N GLU A 579 -8.26 10.55 2.55
CA GLU A 579 -6.89 10.99 2.26
C GLU A 579 -6.05 9.82 1.74
N SER A 580 -6.06 8.68 2.44
CA SER A 580 -5.37 7.45 1.97
C SER A 580 -5.92 6.92 0.63
N ARG A 581 -7.21 7.14 0.31
CA ARG A 581 -7.76 6.86 -1.03
C ARG A 581 -7.24 7.83 -2.08
N ALA A 582 -7.10 9.12 -1.76
CA ALA A 582 -6.52 10.11 -2.66
C ALA A 582 -5.03 9.85 -2.91
N GLU A 583 -4.27 9.47 -1.88
CA GLU A 583 -2.88 9.02 -1.99
C GLU A 583 -2.75 7.78 -2.88
N LEU A 584 -3.63 6.78 -2.71
CA LEU A 584 -3.65 5.59 -3.57
C LEU A 584 -3.94 5.93 -5.04
N VAL A 585 -4.83 6.87 -5.32
CA VAL A 585 -5.09 7.36 -6.69
C VAL A 585 -3.85 8.09 -7.25
N ASN A 586 -3.20 8.96 -6.47
CA ASN A 586 -1.97 9.64 -6.91
C ASN A 586 -0.84 8.63 -7.24
N VAL A 587 -0.68 7.58 -6.42
CA VAL A 587 0.30 6.50 -6.66
C VAL A 587 -0.09 5.67 -7.88
N MET A 588 -1.39 5.45 -8.13
CA MET A 588 -1.88 4.78 -9.32
C MET A 588 -1.58 5.60 -10.58
N ASP A 589 -1.85 6.90 -10.58
CA ASP A 589 -1.53 7.82 -11.67
C ASP A 589 -0.01 7.89 -11.96
N GLU A 590 0.83 7.87 -10.91
CA GLU A 590 2.29 7.81 -11.06
C GLU A 590 2.73 6.46 -11.65
N CYS A 591 2.14 5.34 -11.20
CA CYS A 591 2.38 4.02 -11.77
C CYS A 591 1.95 3.93 -13.24
N GLU A 592 0.83 4.56 -13.64
CA GLU A 592 0.43 4.66 -15.04
C GLU A 592 1.39 5.53 -15.86
N ARG A 593 1.85 6.65 -15.31
CA ARG A 593 2.88 7.50 -15.94
C ARG A 593 4.19 6.75 -16.18
N LEU A 594 4.66 5.99 -15.18
CA LEU A 594 5.86 5.15 -15.32
C LEU A 594 5.67 4.03 -16.35
N ARG A 595 4.48 3.42 -16.42
CA ARG A 595 4.13 2.44 -17.47
C ARG A 595 4.09 3.07 -18.87
N GLN A 596 3.63 4.32 -19.01
CA GLN A 596 3.68 5.06 -20.28
C GLN A 596 5.12 5.33 -20.70
N LEU A 597 5.96 5.86 -19.80
CA LEU A 597 7.39 6.09 -20.06
C LEU A 597 8.15 4.81 -20.42
N LEU A 598 7.85 3.67 -19.77
CA LEU A 598 8.41 2.37 -20.13
C LEU A 598 8.01 1.94 -21.54
N ARG A 599 6.75 2.12 -21.94
CA ARG A 599 6.30 1.83 -23.31
C ARG A 599 7.01 2.71 -24.33
N GLU A 600 7.11 4.03 -24.08
CA GLU A 600 7.84 4.97 -24.95
C GLU A 600 9.33 4.60 -25.08
N LYS A 601 9.97 4.14 -24.00
CA LYS A 601 11.36 3.67 -24.04
C LYS A 601 11.49 2.35 -24.79
N GLN A 602 10.52 1.46 -24.68
CA GLN A 602 10.52 0.19 -25.39
C GLN A 602 10.26 0.38 -26.89
N THR A 603 9.39 1.31 -27.31
CA THR A 603 9.24 1.67 -28.74
C THR A 603 10.49 2.35 -29.27
N GLN A 604 11.13 3.26 -28.52
CA GLN A 604 12.41 3.88 -28.91
C GLN A 604 13.52 2.83 -29.11
N LEU A 605 13.61 1.82 -28.24
CA LEU A 605 14.57 0.72 -28.41
C LEU A 605 14.23 -0.15 -29.63
N GLN A 606 12.96 -0.44 -29.88
CA GLN A 606 12.52 -1.21 -31.04
C GLN A 606 12.77 -0.46 -32.38
N GLU A 607 12.52 0.84 -32.42
CA GLU A 607 12.86 1.72 -33.54
C GLU A 607 14.37 1.79 -33.77
N HIS A 608 15.17 1.92 -32.70
CA HIS A 608 16.63 1.94 -32.81
C HIS A 608 17.18 0.59 -33.30
N ASN A 609 16.67 -0.54 -32.79
CA ASN A 609 17.08 -1.86 -33.25
C ASN A 609 16.71 -2.09 -34.71
N SER A 610 15.50 -1.69 -35.16
CA SER A 610 15.11 -1.84 -36.56
C SER A 610 15.97 -0.98 -37.50
N GLN A 611 16.38 0.22 -37.07
CA GLN A 611 17.35 1.05 -37.81
C GLN A 611 18.74 0.41 -37.89
N LEU A 612 19.21 -0.17 -36.78
CA LEU A 612 20.53 -0.84 -36.73
C LEU A 612 20.56 -2.08 -37.64
N LEU A 613 19.49 -2.88 -37.65
CA LEU A 613 19.33 -4.03 -38.54
C LEU A 613 19.17 -3.61 -40.02
N ALA A 614 18.49 -2.48 -40.30
CA ALA A 614 18.46 -1.91 -41.64
C ALA A 614 19.87 -1.51 -42.12
N GLN A 615 20.64 -0.80 -41.28
CA GLN A 615 22.03 -0.42 -41.58
C GLN A 615 22.94 -1.66 -41.76
N GLN A 616 22.76 -2.69 -40.93
CA GLN A 616 23.51 -3.95 -41.06
C GLN A 616 23.19 -4.66 -42.39
N SER A 617 21.92 -4.66 -42.82
CA SER A 617 21.55 -5.22 -44.12
C SER A 617 22.11 -4.40 -45.30
N GLU A 618 22.20 -3.08 -45.17
CA GLU A 618 22.80 -2.21 -46.19
C GLU A 618 24.32 -2.43 -46.27
N ALA A 619 24.99 -2.60 -45.13
CA ALA A 619 26.41 -2.96 -45.06
C ALA A 619 26.67 -4.34 -45.71
N GLN A 620 25.90 -5.37 -45.34
CA GLN A 620 26.01 -6.70 -45.96
C GLN A 620 25.78 -6.67 -47.49
N ASN A 621 24.85 -5.84 -47.97
CA ASN A 621 24.63 -5.66 -49.41
C ASN A 621 25.83 -4.99 -50.10
N LYS A 622 26.47 -4.00 -49.46
CA LYS A 622 27.70 -3.36 -49.94
C LYS A 622 28.87 -4.34 -49.94
N ASP A 623 29.07 -5.11 -48.88
CA ASP A 623 30.12 -6.13 -48.79
C ASP A 623 29.93 -7.22 -49.87
N ALA A 624 28.69 -7.70 -50.06
CA ALA A 624 28.37 -8.65 -51.12
C ALA A 624 28.56 -8.06 -52.53
N GLN A 625 28.44 -6.74 -52.71
CA GLN A 625 28.75 -6.07 -53.98
C GLN A 625 30.26 -5.98 -54.18
N ILE A 626 31.02 -5.54 -53.17
CA ILE A 626 32.49 -5.49 -53.19
C ILE A 626 33.08 -6.88 -53.46
N GLN A 627 32.53 -7.95 -52.89
CA GLN A 627 32.95 -9.33 -53.16
C GLN A 627 32.72 -9.74 -54.63
N ARG A 628 31.62 -9.32 -55.27
CA ARG A 628 31.37 -9.56 -56.70
C ARG A 628 32.35 -8.77 -57.57
N ASP A 629 32.62 -7.53 -57.20
CA ASP A 629 33.54 -6.67 -57.93
C ASP A 629 34.98 -7.21 -57.83
N ILE A 630 35.41 -7.65 -56.63
CA ILE A 630 36.68 -8.37 -56.42
C ILE A 630 36.74 -9.64 -57.28
N ALA A 631 35.71 -10.51 -57.23
CA ALA A 631 35.69 -11.72 -58.06
C ALA A 631 35.77 -11.40 -59.56
N SER A 632 35.14 -10.31 -60.02
CA SER A 632 35.24 -9.87 -61.42
C SER A 632 36.66 -9.41 -61.77
N LEU A 633 37.30 -8.63 -60.90
CA LEU A 633 38.68 -8.19 -61.05
C LEU A 633 39.67 -9.37 -60.98
N GLU A 634 39.42 -10.37 -60.14
CA GLU A 634 40.19 -11.62 -60.10
C GLU A 634 40.05 -12.38 -61.43
N THR A 635 38.85 -12.51 -62.00
CA THR A 635 38.69 -13.12 -63.32
C THR A 635 39.36 -12.32 -64.43
N GLU A 636 39.41 -10.99 -64.32
CA GLU A 636 40.13 -10.15 -65.28
C GLU A 636 41.65 -10.23 -65.08
N VAL A 637 42.17 -10.33 -63.85
CA VAL A 637 43.59 -10.61 -63.58
C VAL A 637 43.98 -11.99 -64.09
N VAL A 638 43.13 -13.01 -63.93
CA VAL A 638 43.34 -14.33 -64.55
C VAL A 638 43.32 -14.22 -66.07
N ARG A 639 42.35 -13.51 -66.67
CA ARG A 639 42.33 -13.26 -68.12
C ARG A 639 43.61 -12.57 -68.59
N LEU A 640 43.98 -11.45 -67.99
CA LEU A 640 45.17 -10.67 -68.35
C LEU A 640 46.48 -11.44 -68.10
N THR A 641 46.56 -12.30 -67.08
CA THR A 641 47.72 -13.19 -66.89
C THR A 641 47.73 -14.35 -67.89
N THR A 642 46.59 -14.88 -68.33
CA THR A 642 46.54 -15.82 -69.46
C THR A 642 46.91 -15.14 -70.78
N GLU A 643 46.43 -13.92 -71.04
CA GLU A 643 46.82 -13.13 -72.22
C GLU A 643 48.30 -12.75 -72.17
N LEU A 644 48.85 -12.41 -71.01
CA LEU A 644 50.28 -12.12 -70.82
C LEU A 644 51.14 -13.38 -70.95
N THR A 645 50.69 -14.55 -70.51
CA THR A 645 51.43 -15.81 -70.69
C THR A 645 51.34 -16.33 -72.13
N VAL A 646 50.20 -16.18 -72.81
CA VAL A 646 50.08 -16.43 -74.26
C VAL A 646 50.95 -15.45 -75.04
N ALA A 647 50.87 -14.14 -74.77
CA ALA A 647 51.72 -13.14 -75.42
C ALA A 647 53.21 -13.34 -75.12
N LYS A 648 53.58 -13.84 -73.92
CA LYS A 648 54.94 -14.30 -73.62
C LYS A 648 55.32 -15.54 -74.41
N ALA A 649 54.43 -16.52 -74.56
CA ALA A 649 54.68 -17.73 -75.35
C ALA A 649 54.80 -17.42 -76.85
N ASP A 650 54.01 -16.48 -77.37
CA ASP A 650 54.12 -15.95 -78.73
C ASP A 650 55.41 -15.13 -78.89
N LEU A 651 55.79 -14.32 -77.88
CA LEU A 651 57.09 -13.65 -77.84
C LEU A 651 58.24 -14.64 -77.78
N GLU A 652 58.15 -15.73 -77.02
CA GLU A 652 59.17 -16.77 -76.88
C GLU A 652 59.28 -17.62 -78.15
N GLY A 653 58.16 -17.97 -78.78
CA GLY A 653 58.10 -18.59 -80.10
C GLY A 653 58.73 -17.69 -81.17
N ALA A 654 58.40 -16.39 -81.16
CA ALA A 654 59.06 -15.38 -82.00
C ALA A 654 60.49 -15.04 -81.54
N TYR A 655 60.92 -15.41 -80.34
CA TYR A 655 62.31 -15.29 -79.84
C TYR A 655 63.12 -16.55 -80.14
N GLY A 656 62.48 -17.67 -80.48
CA GLY A 656 63.10 -18.76 -81.25
C GLY A 656 63.67 -18.24 -82.57
N THR A 657 63.13 -17.14 -83.10
CA THR A 657 63.69 -16.33 -84.20
C THR A 657 64.80 -15.36 -83.73
N ARG A 658 65.59 -15.71 -82.70
CA ARG A 658 66.60 -14.82 -82.05
C ARG A 658 67.66 -14.25 -82.99
N ALA A 659 67.91 -14.94 -84.12
CA ALA A 659 68.81 -14.45 -85.17
C ALA A 659 68.31 -13.17 -85.87
N GLN A 660 67.00 -12.90 -85.83
CA GLN A 660 66.38 -11.74 -86.48
C GLN A 660 66.22 -10.54 -85.52
N ARG A 661 65.94 -10.80 -84.24
CA ARG A 661 65.53 -9.77 -83.25
C ARG A 661 66.63 -9.13 -82.40
N GLN A 662 67.90 -9.37 -82.73
CA GLN A 662 69.01 -8.55 -82.21
C GLN A 662 68.93 -7.06 -82.63
N LYS A 663 67.93 -6.70 -83.47
CA LYS A 663 67.59 -5.32 -83.87
C LYS A 663 66.43 -4.67 -83.09
N GLU A 664 65.62 -5.42 -82.34
CA GLU A 664 64.41 -4.88 -81.67
C GLU A 664 64.63 -4.52 -80.19
N ALA A 665 65.78 -4.89 -79.61
CA ALA A 665 66.13 -4.62 -78.21
C ALA A 665 66.21 -3.11 -77.84
N GLY A 666 66.11 -2.20 -78.81
CA GLY A 666 66.04 -0.76 -78.55
C GLY A 666 64.66 -0.23 -78.16
N VAL A 667 63.56 -0.95 -78.47
CA VAL A 667 62.19 -0.49 -78.18
C VAL A 667 61.73 -0.96 -76.79
N ALA A 668 61.99 -2.23 -76.45
CA ALA A 668 61.68 -2.79 -75.14
C ALA A 668 62.43 -2.11 -73.96
N ALA A 669 63.53 -1.40 -74.25
CA ALA A 669 64.25 -0.60 -73.26
C ALA A 669 63.42 0.60 -72.79
N GLY A 670 62.72 1.30 -73.70
CA GLY A 670 61.89 2.46 -73.37
C GLY A 670 60.60 2.09 -72.64
N GLU A 671 60.01 0.94 -72.97
CA GLU A 671 58.84 0.42 -72.23
C GLU A 671 59.21 0.02 -70.80
N PHE A 672 60.40 -0.56 -70.59
CA PHE A 672 60.92 -0.87 -69.26
C PHE A 672 61.23 0.39 -68.44
N GLU A 673 61.82 1.42 -69.07
CA GLU A 673 62.10 2.72 -68.43
C GLU A 673 60.80 3.44 -68.01
N ALA A 674 59.79 3.49 -68.90
CA ALA A 674 58.48 4.04 -68.58
C ALA A 674 57.76 3.27 -67.46
N LEU A 675 57.85 1.94 -67.45
CA LEU A 675 57.29 1.13 -66.36
C LEU A 675 58.04 1.38 -65.04
N GLN A 676 59.36 1.53 -65.09
CA GLN A 676 60.20 1.81 -63.91
C GLN A 676 59.91 3.19 -63.32
N ASP A 677 59.60 4.19 -64.15
CA ASP A 677 59.19 5.52 -63.68
C ASP A 677 57.77 5.51 -63.11
N ASN A 678 56.83 4.73 -63.68
CA ASN A 678 55.51 4.51 -63.05
C ASN A 678 55.63 3.81 -61.69
N TYR A 679 56.51 2.81 -61.54
CA TYR A 679 56.79 2.20 -60.24
C TYR A 679 57.37 3.20 -59.24
N ARG A 680 58.28 4.09 -59.68
CA ARG A 680 58.81 5.17 -58.83
C ARG A 680 57.72 6.14 -58.38
N GLN A 681 56.85 6.57 -59.29
CA GLN A 681 55.72 7.45 -58.98
C GLN A 681 54.78 6.80 -57.96
N ALA A 682 54.38 5.54 -58.19
CA ALA A 682 53.57 4.78 -57.23
C ALA A 682 54.25 4.62 -55.86
N THR A 683 55.58 4.42 -55.80
CA THR A 683 56.28 4.40 -54.49
C THR A 683 56.28 5.76 -53.81
N THR A 684 56.45 6.87 -54.54
CA THR A 684 56.40 8.21 -53.93
C THR A 684 54.98 8.59 -53.48
N GLU A 685 53.94 8.14 -54.17
CA GLU A 685 52.54 8.33 -53.75
C GLU A 685 52.22 7.50 -52.49
N LEU A 686 52.72 6.27 -52.41
CA LEU A 686 52.61 5.44 -51.19
C LEU A 686 53.39 6.02 -50.00
N GLU A 687 54.54 6.66 -50.24
CA GLU A 687 55.29 7.38 -49.21
C GLU A 687 54.54 8.62 -48.73
N GLN A 688 53.99 9.44 -49.65
CA GLN A 688 53.16 10.60 -49.30
C GLN A 688 51.88 10.21 -48.56
N LEU A 689 51.20 9.13 -48.96
CA LEU A 689 50.04 8.60 -48.25
C LEU A 689 50.40 8.10 -46.84
N ARG A 690 51.56 7.47 -46.67
CA ARG A 690 52.07 7.07 -45.35
C ARG A 690 52.38 8.29 -44.48
N GLU A 691 53.03 9.31 -45.02
CA GLU A 691 53.28 10.57 -44.29
C GLU A 691 51.95 11.22 -43.85
N GLN A 692 50.96 11.31 -44.75
CA GLN A 692 49.62 11.80 -44.41
C GLN A 692 48.93 10.97 -43.33
N HIS A 693 49.03 9.63 -43.39
CA HIS A 693 48.53 8.75 -42.33
C HIS A 693 49.22 9.03 -40.99
N THR A 694 50.55 9.13 -40.95
CA THR A 694 51.26 9.44 -39.70
C THR A 694 50.94 10.84 -39.15
N LEU A 695 50.67 11.82 -40.02
CA LEU A 695 50.24 13.16 -39.60
C LEU A 695 48.83 13.13 -39.01
N LEU A 696 47.90 12.40 -39.61
CA LEU A 696 46.54 12.22 -39.09
C LEU A 696 46.53 11.39 -37.78
N GLU A 697 47.38 10.37 -37.66
CA GLU A 697 47.56 9.63 -36.41
C GLU A 697 48.10 10.54 -35.30
N ASN A 698 49.09 11.39 -35.61
CA ASN A 698 49.59 12.39 -34.67
C ASN A 698 48.53 13.43 -34.30
N GLU A 699 47.75 13.96 -35.26
CA GLU A 699 46.67 14.94 -34.99
C GLU A 699 45.56 14.32 -34.13
N LEU A 700 45.16 13.07 -34.38
CA LEU A 700 44.22 12.33 -33.53
C LEU A 700 44.80 12.05 -32.14
N GLN A 701 46.09 11.77 -32.04
CA GLN A 701 46.79 11.56 -30.77
C GLN A 701 46.95 12.87 -29.97
N GLU A 702 47.19 14.01 -30.63
CA GLU A 702 47.21 15.35 -30.02
C GLU A 702 45.81 15.73 -29.55
N MET A 703 44.79 15.62 -30.39
CA MET A 703 43.38 15.84 -30.02
C MET A 703 42.94 14.96 -28.84
N THR A 704 43.40 13.70 -28.80
CA THR A 704 43.12 12.78 -27.68
C THR A 704 43.81 13.24 -26.39
N GLN A 705 45.03 13.77 -26.47
CA GLN A 705 45.72 14.37 -25.32
C GLN A 705 45.01 15.64 -24.84
N GLU A 706 44.62 16.55 -25.75
CA GLU A 706 43.82 17.74 -25.41
C GLU A 706 42.50 17.36 -24.71
N PHE A 707 41.81 16.32 -25.16
CA PHE A 707 40.62 15.82 -24.46
C PHE A 707 40.93 15.24 -23.07
N GLN A 708 42.07 14.57 -22.89
CA GLN A 708 42.50 14.07 -21.57
C GLN A 708 42.85 15.23 -20.63
N GLU A 709 43.53 16.25 -21.12
CA GLU A 709 43.85 17.47 -20.36
C GLU A 709 42.59 18.27 -20.01
N MET A 710 41.69 18.49 -20.96
CA MET A 710 40.38 19.13 -20.73
C MET A 710 39.52 18.37 -19.71
N THR A 711 39.53 17.02 -19.77
CA THR A 711 38.84 16.17 -18.79
C THR A 711 39.49 16.30 -17.41
N ARG A 712 40.82 16.39 -17.36
CA ARG A 712 41.56 16.59 -16.12
C ARG A 712 41.27 17.96 -15.49
N GLU A 713 41.31 19.03 -16.27
CA GLU A 713 40.95 20.38 -15.86
C GLU A 713 39.50 20.42 -15.34
N SER A 714 38.56 19.77 -16.06
CA SER A 714 37.16 19.64 -15.62
C SER A 714 37.04 18.92 -14.26
N LEU A 715 37.84 17.88 -14.01
CA LEU A 715 37.89 17.18 -12.71
C LEU A 715 38.58 18.01 -11.61
N GLU A 716 39.49 18.91 -11.96
CA GLU A 716 40.15 19.83 -11.02
C GLU A 716 39.18 20.98 -10.66
N LEU A 717 38.46 21.54 -11.63
CA LEU A 717 37.37 22.50 -11.42
C LEU A 717 36.22 21.94 -10.57
N GLU A 718 35.79 20.69 -10.78
CA GLU A 718 34.74 20.07 -9.96
C GLU A 718 35.22 19.81 -8.51
N LYS A 719 36.53 19.56 -8.29
CA LYS A 719 37.12 19.51 -6.94
C LYS A 719 37.16 20.88 -6.27
N GLU A 720 37.57 21.92 -6.99
CA GLU A 720 37.56 23.30 -6.48
C GLU A 720 36.12 23.74 -6.16
N ARG A 721 35.16 23.42 -7.02
CA ARG A 721 33.74 23.63 -6.79
C ARG A 721 33.26 22.89 -5.53
N GLY A 722 33.59 21.62 -5.35
CA GLY A 722 33.26 20.88 -4.12
C GLY A 722 33.88 21.49 -2.85
N GLN A 723 35.10 22.04 -2.94
CA GLN A 723 35.71 22.79 -1.83
C GLN A 723 34.93 24.09 -1.54
N LEU A 724 34.56 24.85 -2.57
CA LEU A 724 33.75 26.07 -2.44
C LEU A 724 32.35 25.77 -1.87
N GLU A 725 31.70 24.70 -2.32
CA GLU A 725 30.41 24.23 -1.77
C GLU A 725 30.56 23.88 -0.27
N SER A 726 31.60 23.15 0.12
CA SER A 726 31.87 22.84 1.54
C SER A 726 32.15 24.09 2.39
N LEU A 727 32.77 25.12 1.81
CA LEU A 727 33.03 26.40 2.47
C LEU A 727 31.77 27.26 2.57
N ILE A 728 30.88 27.19 1.58
CA ILE A 728 29.55 27.83 1.60
C ILE A 728 28.68 27.19 2.66
N ASP A 729 28.63 25.87 2.76
CA ASP A 729 27.86 25.17 3.80
C ASP A 729 28.45 25.44 5.19
N GLY A 730 29.78 25.39 5.35
CA GLY A 730 30.45 25.82 6.57
C GLY A 730 30.32 27.33 6.88
N LEU A 731 29.88 28.17 5.94
CA LEU A 731 29.46 29.55 6.20
C LEU A 731 27.98 29.61 6.60
N ARG A 732 27.10 28.85 5.95
CA ARG A 732 25.67 28.72 6.30
C ARG A 732 25.49 28.22 7.72
N ASP A 733 26.14 27.13 8.10
CA ASP A 733 26.11 26.59 9.48
C ASP A 733 26.54 27.64 10.52
N ARG A 734 27.51 28.49 10.17
CA ARG A 734 27.95 29.59 11.04
C ARG A 734 26.95 30.75 11.05
N CYS A 735 26.31 31.07 9.94
CA CYS A 735 25.21 32.03 9.90
C CYS A 735 24.04 31.53 10.75
N ASP A 736 23.59 30.29 10.57
CA ASP A 736 22.51 29.67 11.35
C ASP A 736 22.84 29.59 12.84
N ALA A 737 24.09 29.26 13.20
CA ALA A 737 24.55 29.27 14.58
C ALA A 737 24.61 30.69 15.19
N LEU A 738 25.03 31.70 14.42
CA LEU A 738 25.03 33.10 14.85
C LEU A 738 23.61 33.67 14.93
N GLU A 739 22.71 33.28 14.04
CA GLU A 739 21.29 33.63 14.09
C GLU A 739 20.58 32.94 15.25
N GLY A 740 20.95 31.69 15.57
CA GLY A 740 20.54 30.98 16.78
C GLY A 740 21.00 31.71 18.05
N GLN A 741 22.29 32.07 18.13
CA GLN A 741 22.82 32.87 19.25
C GLN A 741 22.17 34.26 19.34
N LEU A 742 21.86 34.90 18.21
CA LEU A 742 21.15 36.17 18.15
C LEU A 742 19.68 36.00 18.59
N ALA A 743 19.03 34.89 18.24
CA ALA A 743 17.67 34.56 18.66
C ALA A 743 17.63 34.25 20.16
N ASP A 744 18.60 33.50 20.69
CA ASP A 744 18.74 33.21 22.11
C ASP A 744 19.06 34.47 22.92
N GLU A 745 19.97 35.33 22.46
CA GLU A 745 20.23 36.63 23.11
C GLU A 745 19.03 37.57 22.99
N LYS A 746 18.27 37.55 21.89
CA LYS A 746 16.99 38.28 21.79
C LYS A 746 15.95 37.74 22.77
N MET A 747 15.78 36.43 22.88
CA MET A 747 14.86 35.80 23.84
C MET A 747 15.31 36.05 25.28
N ARG A 748 16.62 36.09 25.55
CA ARG A 748 17.21 36.46 26.84
C ARG A 748 16.97 37.94 27.16
N PHE A 749 17.14 38.85 26.20
CA PHE A 749 16.80 40.28 26.39
C PHE A 749 15.31 40.52 26.58
N ILE A 750 14.45 39.70 25.97
CA ILE A 750 12.99 39.71 26.21
C ILE A 750 12.68 39.17 27.61
N GLY A 751 13.31 38.04 28.03
CA GLY A 751 13.12 37.42 29.34
C GLY A 751 13.72 38.19 30.52
N VAL A 752 14.73 39.05 30.29
CA VAL A 752 15.31 39.94 31.31
C VAL A 752 14.44 41.20 31.53
N LYS A 753 13.52 41.53 30.61
CA LYS A 753 12.59 42.66 30.77
C LYS A 753 11.31 42.27 31.51
N SER A 754 11.48 42.13 32.83
CA SER A 754 10.47 42.07 33.91
C SER A 754 10.03 40.67 34.39
N PRO A 755 9.72 40.49 35.70
CA PRO A 755 9.66 41.49 36.78
C PRO A 755 10.47 41.17 38.06
N ALA A 756 11.03 42.21 38.71
CA ALA A 756 11.02 42.38 40.19
C ALA A 756 11.72 43.69 40.65
N SER A 757 10.98 44.53 41.40
CA SER A 757 11.46 45.68 42.22
C SER A 757 12.11 46.87 41.48
N GLY A 758 11.71 48.14 41.68
CA GLY A 758 10.62 48.70 42.50
C GLY A 758 10.64 50.25 42.49
N THR A 759 9.61 50.85 43.09
CA THR A 759 9.40 52.30 43.36
C THR A 759 8.80 53.22 42.26
N ALA A 760 7.75 53.95 42.68
CA ALA A 760 7.32 55.30 42.32
C ALA A 760 6.87 55.67 40.88
N ASP A 761 5.55 55.75 40.74
CA ASP A 761 4.76 56.93 40.30
C ASP A 761 5.00 57.56 38.90
N GLY A 762 3.97 57.54 38.06
CA GLY A 762 3.95 58.17 36.73
C GLY A 762 2.97 57.49 35.75
N PRO A 763 2.14 58.23 34.98
CA PRO A 763 1.02 57.65 34.25
C PRO A 763 1.42 56.89 32.98
N ALA A 764 0.63 55.89 32.64
CA ALA A 764 0.80 55.07 31.44
C ALA A 764 0.66 55.89 30.14
N VAL A 765 1.60 55.68 29.20
CA VAL A 765 1.39 55.54 27.74
C VAL A 765 2.78 55.39 27.07
N ARG A 766 3.21 54.14 26.82
CA ARG A 766 3.80 53.65 25.55
C ARG A 766 4.41 52.24 25.66
N GLU A 767 4.38 51.54 24.53
CA GLU A 767 5.33 50.48 24.15
C GLU A 767 5.30 49.12 24.88
N ASN A 768 4.11 48.64 25.18
CA ASN A 768 3.83 47.21 24.94
C ASN A 768 3.44 47.03 23.47
N MET A 769 4.43 46.97 22.55
CA MET A 769 4.17 46.50 21.18
C MET A 769 3.77 45.04 21.25
N SER A 770 2.46 44.81 21.25
CA SER A 770 1.83 43.52 21.52
C SER A 770 2.49 42.37 20.76
N VAL A 771 2.62 41.22 21.43
CA VAL A 771 3.04 39.95 20.82
C VAL A 771 2.19 39.61 19.57
N MET A 772 0.96 40.14 19.49
CA MET A 772 0.11 40.03 18.31
C MET A 772 0.65 40.82 17.10
N VAL A 773 1.20 42.03 17.31
CA VAL A 773 1.89 42.83 16.29
C VAL A 773 3.20 42.14 15.89
N LEU A 774 3.97 41.60 16.83
CA LEU A 774 5.16 40.80 16.52
C LEU A 774 4.83 39.53 15.71
N ARG A 775 3.73 38.84 16.03
CA ARG A 775 3.22 37.72 15.21
C ARG A 775 2.71 38.17 13.84
N GLN A 776 2.15 39.37 13.73
CA GLN A 776 1.66 39.93 12.47
C GLN A 776 2.82 40.38 11.56
N GLU A 777 3.85 41.02 12.12
CA GLU A 777 5.10 41.37 11.45
C GLU A 777 5.93 40.13 11.10
N PHE A 778 5.98 39.09 11.95
CA PHE A 778 6.57 37.80 11.58
C PHE A 778 5.81 37.12 10.43
N LYS A 779 4.47 37.08 10.47
CA LYS A 779 3.64 36.60 9.34
C LYS A 779 3.74 37.49 8.10
N ARG A 780 4.14 38.75 8.24
CA ARG A 780 4.39 39.67 7.13
C ARG A 780 5.76 39.40 6.52
N MET A 781 6.81 39.38 7.33
CA MET A 781 8.19 39.03 6.97
C MET A 781 8.25 37.65 6.30
N MET A 782 7.56 36.64 6.82
CA MET A 782 7.48 35.31 6.19
C MET A 782 6.72 35.31 4.85
N ARG A 783 5.82 36.27 4.60
CA ARG A 783 5.18 36.46 3.28
C ARG A 783 6.07 37.27 2.34
N GLU A 784 6.71 38.33 2.83
CA GLU A 784 7.64 39.17 2.08
C GLU A 784 8.86 38.35 1.64
N ALA A 785 9.48 37.56 2.52
CA ALA A 785 10.59 36.64 2.19
C ALA A 785 10.18 35.55 1.18
N ARG A 786 8.96 34.99 1.26
CA ARG A 786 8.44 34.05 0.24
C ARG A 786 8.23 34.74 -1.11
N LEU A 787 7.71 35.98 -1.10
CA LEU A 787 7.51 36.77 -2.32
C LEU A 787 8.84 37.22 -2.93
N GLU A 788 9.86 37.51 -2.11
CA GLU A 788 11.21 37.83 -2.55
C GLU A 788 11.93 36.60 -3.11
N GLY A 789 11.83 35.44 -2.46
CA GLY A 789 12.33 34.17 -3.02
C GLY A 789 11.70 33.85 -4.38
N VAL A 790 10.38 34.01 -4.52
CA VAL A 790 9.68 33.84 -5.81
C VAL A 790 10.11 34.88 -6.85
N LYS A 791 10.36 36.14 -6.45
CA LYS A 791 10.92 37.16 -7.36
C LYS A 791 12.35 36.80 -7.78
N LEU A 792 13.19 36.34 -6.87
CA LEU A 792 14.58 35.97 -7.14
C LEU A 792 14.65 34.79 -8.13
N ILE A 793 13.82 33.77 -7.92
CA ILE A 793 13.67 32.64 -8.86
C ILE A 793 13.18 33.13 -10.22
N ARG A 794 12.27 34.10 -10.30
CA ARG A 794 11.83 34.68 -11.57
C ARG A 794 12.92 35.47 -12.27
N THR A 795 13.69 36.30 -11.55
CA THR A 795 14.82 37.03 -12.15
C THR A 795 15.92 36.08 -12.60
N GLU A 796 16.20 35.03 -11.83
CA GLU A 796 17.14 33.97 -12.22
C GLU A 796 16.66 33.21 -13.45
N GLN A 797 15.37 32.84 -13.52
CA GLN A 797 14.78 32.22 -14.71
C GLN A 797 14.79 33.15 -15.93
N GLU A 798 14.58 34.46 -15.76
CA GLU A 798 14.70 35.44 -16.84
C GLU A 798 16.16 35.62 -17.30
N GLU A 799 17.13 35.58 -16.39
CA GLU A 799 18.56 35.61 -16.73
C GLU A 799 19.03 34.33 -17.41
N ARG A 800 18.63 33.15 -16.91
CA ARG A 800 18.81 31.87 -17.61
C ARG A 800 18.20 31.91 -19.00
N ARG A 801 16.99 32.46 -19.17
CA ARG A 801 16.34 32.61 -20.49
C ARG A 801 17.04 33.60 -21.41
N LYS A 802 17.66 34.67 -20.87
CA LYS A 802 18.51 35.60 -21.65
C LYS A 802 19.80 34.90 -22.09
N LEU A 803 20.48 34.19 -21.19
CA LEU A 803 21.69 33.42 -21.48
C LEU A 803 21.42 32.28 -22.47
N GLU A 804 20.29 31.56 -22.35
CA GLU A 804 19.84 30.58 -23.35
C GLU A 804 19.55 31.22 -24.70
N ALA A 805 18.96 32.42 -24.74
CA ALA A 805 18.73 33.16 -25.98
C ALA A 805 20.04 33.66 -26.60
N GLU A 806 21.04 34.03 -25.80
CA GLU A 806 22.38 34.41 -26.26
C GLU A 806 23.18 33.19 -26.72
N LEU A 807 23.17 32.08 -25.98
CA LEU A 807 23.71 30.79 -26.43
C LEU A 807 23.02 30.31 -27.71
N ARG A 808 21.71 30.52 -27.87
CA ARG A 808 20.98 30.20 -29.11
C ARG A 808 21.38 31.12 -30.26
N LYS A 809 21.64 32.41 -30.02
CA LYS A 809 22.20 33.34 -31.02
C LYS A 809 23.62 32.95 -31.41
N ILE A 810 24.48 32.64 -30.43
CA ILE A 810 25.86 32.17 -30.66
C ILE A 810 25.85 30.84 -31.43
N ARG A 811 24.96 29.91 -31.09
CA ARG A 811 24.76 28.64 -31.80
C ARG A 811 24.11 28.80 -33.17
N GLN A 812 23.40 29.90 -33.44
CA GLN A 812 22.95 30.28 -34.79
C GLN A 812 24.06 30.94 -35.60
N ALA A 813 24.91 31.76 -34.99
CA ALA A 813 26.06 32.41 -35.63
C ALA A 813 27.20 31.42 -35.96
N ASN A 814 27.49 30.49 -35.03
CA ASN A 814 28.52 29.46 -35.15
C ASN A 814 27.97 28.10 -35.63
N GLY A 815 26.65 28.00 -35.87
CA GLY A 815 26.02 26.78 -36.35
C GLY A 815 26.33 26.51 -37.83
N PRO A 816 26.40 25.23 -38.27
CA PRO A 816 26.78 24.87 -39.64
C PRO A 816 25.81 25.37 -40.73
N LEU A 817 24.61 25.85 -40.35
CA LEU A 817 23.64 26.47 -41.24
C LEU A 817 23.85 27.98 -41.43
N GLY A 818 24.60 28.66 -40.54
CA GLY A 818 24.88 30.10 -40.64
C GLY A 818 25.92 30.45 -41.72
N ARG A 819 26.90 29.56 -41.95
CA ARG A 819 27.98 29.78 -42.93
C ARG A 819 27.53 29.73 -44.40
N GLN A 820 26.31 29.30 -44.71
CA GLN A 820 25.83 29.20 -46.11
C GLN A 820 25.12 30.47 -46.63
N HIS A 821 24.94 31.51 -45.80
CA HIS A 821 24.22 32.73 -46.19
C HIS A 821 25.11 34.00 -46.22
N SER A 822 26.37 33.87 -46.63
CA SER A 822 27.25 35.01 -46.88
C SER A 822 28.25 34.79 -48.03
N ASN A 823 27.79 34.25 -49.17
CA ASN A 823 28.52 34.36 -50.43
C ASN A 823 27.58 34.81 -51.56
N GLY A 824 28.10 35.69 -52.43
CA GLY A 824 27.33 36.40 -53.44
C GLY A 824 26.86 35.54 -54.63
N PRO A 825 25.98 36.10 -55.48
CA PRO A 825 25.26 35.32 -56.49
C PRO A 825 26.13 35.02 -57.72
N PHE A 826 26.09 33.75 -58.16
CA PHE A 826 26.51 33.36 -59.51
C PHE A 826 25.30 32.86 -60.31
N SER A 827 25.01 33.55 -61.41
CA SER A 827 24.06 33.11 -62.44
C SER A 827 24.76 32.21 -63.47
N PRO A 828 24.09 31.23 -64.09
CA PRO A 828 24.72 30.26 -64.98
C PRO A 828 24.52 30.54 -66.49
N THR A 829 25.59 30.54 -67.30
CA THR A 829 25.49 30.42 -68.78
C THR A 829 26.70 29.75 -69.45
N ARG A 830 26.52 28.49 -69.86
CA ARG A 830 26.73 27.87 -71.20
C ARG A 830 27.95 28.18 -72.11
N SER A 831 28.25 27.16 -72.93
CA SER A 831 29.13 27.06 -74.13
C SER A 831 30.63 26.89 -73.84
N ASN A 832 31.40 25.92 -74.37
CA ASN A 832 31.42 25.04 -75.58
C ASN A 832 32.50 25.45 -76.60
N THR A 833 33.61 24.72 -76.61
CA THR A 833 34.69 24.50 -77.61
C THR A 833 35.93 24.02 -76.82
N GLY A 834 36.80 23.09 -77.24
CA GLY A 834 36.95 22.44 -78.55
C GLY A 834 38.39 22.59 -79.06
N LEU A 835 39.19 21.51 -78.98
CA LEU A 835 40.56 21.33 -79.53
C LEU A 835 41.68 22.29 -79.07
N SER A 836 42.78 21.76 -78.51
CA SER A 836 44.01 21.44 -79.28
C SER A 836 45.23 21.17 -78.38
N THR A 837 46.03 20.16 -78.74
CA THR A 837 47.46 19.98 -78.43
C THR A 837 48.33 21.10 -79.06
N PRO A 838 49.66 21.18 -78.85
CA PRO A 838 50.53 20.50 -77.85
C PRO A 838 51.52 21.45 -77.12
N ALA A 839 52.16 20.96 -76.05
CA ALA A 839 53.59 21.13 -75.73
C ALA A 839 53.97 20.22 -74.55
#